data_AF-A0A9W9B2J7-F1
#
_entry.id   AF-A0A9W9B2J7-F1
#
_cell.length_a   1.000
_cell.length_b   1.000
_cell.length_c   1.000
_cell.angle_alpha   90.00
_cell.angle_beta   90.00
_cell.angle_gamma   90.00
#
_symmetry.space_group_name_H-M   'P 1'
#
loop_
_entity.id
_entity.type
_entity.pdbx_description
1 polymer ?
#
loop_
_entity_poly.entity_id
_entity_poly.type
_entity_poly.pdbx_seq_one_letter_code
_entity_poly.pdbx_strand_id
1 'polypeptide(L)'
;MLALPNFPLFHIFFLLPGLARTLSRDPGIILRQDQVDFQHKGVIDLSLQRDTFSPEPLTKRDGTKYVFMHHVRIISVRSHSFFPIFRSLTKLLPLRRHVNSPLIASFNDAHFWCTRRYPYVYNNWLSDVQQISAMGVDAVALNIGSDTWQWDRVVDAYNAAAASGTGLKMFISFDYTSFVCDNGYATTNWTNYFAKYPAQFTVNGKPMISTYGGGYDCLGVANWKTVKANTNGYLMPFFWDSENTFKTDWAFLDSWYCWGCAWPQGDWDKNITDDQYYIQQVGAGRYATTVSGWFFTHLSSKNFYLRGDDWLIINRWDQLFQLRDQLTFVEMVTWNDYGESNYFGPFGGAQPAGTYWAQNYPHTAWISLSKYYITAYKTGAYPTITQDVVYWWSRPHPALVTATGDSLGRPNGYNWADDYLWAAAFCSSTCTVTLTLGSSTQTFSNLAYGVNKLKLPLAVGTVGIKMVKGSTTVINASPTGFSVVATPSQYNYNVFVGAETATIAVTGTSSSISTSTTSSTSATATSSSTSFTSVGCIAEGTTGTRRALTGANYTNSAMTPAKCQSFCSSYTYAGTEYSTQCYCGNSITNNGATGSVVASSNCNSKCVGDSSQSCGGSYYLNLYSKSGSSSSSTISVTSITTGTSRSTTSTSTSPSTSKSSTSTTSSSSTAASATASFSYVGCVAEGTTGTRRALTGANYTASSMTPAKCQTFCAGYVYSGTEYR
;
A
#
# COMPACT_ATOMS: atom_id res chain seq x y z
N MET A 1 43.01 -33.50 48.70
CA MET A 1 42.58 -34.27 49.89
C MET A 1 41.08 -34.46 49.74
N LEU A 2 40.56 -35.67 49.51
CA LEU A 2 40.37 -36.78 50.47
C LEU A 2 39.18 -36.49 51.44
N ALA A 3 38.19 -37.38 51.65
CA ALA A 3 37.93 -38.70 51.06
C ALA A 3 36.44 -39.14 51.22
N LEU A 4 36.07 -40.29 50.65
CA LEU A 4 34.80 -41.02 50.88
C LEU A 4 34.82 -41.79 52.22
N PRO A 5 33.64 -42.27 52.69
CA PRO A 5 33.37 -43.72 52.65
C PRO A 5 31.87 -44.09 52.40
N ASN A 6 31.42 -45.35 52.36
CA ASN A 6 31.87 -46.52 51.57
C ASN A 6 30.74 -47.59 51.53
N PHE A 7 30.79 -48.59 50.65
CA PHE A 7 29.77 -49.67 50.48
C PHE A 7 30.08 -50.97 51.26
N PRO A 8 29.08 -51.87 51.39
CA PRO A 8 29.29 -53.31 51.08
C PRO A 8 28.36 -53.82 49.94
N LEU A 9 28.18 -55.14 49.77
CA LEU A 9 27.79 -55.76 48.48
C LEU A 9 26.93 -57.05 48.61
N PHE A 10 26.83 -57.83 47.50
CA PHE A 10 26.25 -59.19 47.30
C PHE A 10 24.71 -59.27 47.05
N HIS A 11 24.14 -60.08 46.11
CA HIS A 11 24.52 -60.70 44.81
C HIS A 11 23.26 -61.44 44.22
N ILE A 12 23.15 -62.04 43.02
CA ILE A 12 24.09 -62.48 41.94
C ILE A 12 23.43 -62.42 40.52
N PHE A 13 24.08 -62.98 39.49
CA PHE A 13 23.80 -63.06 38.02
C PHE A 13 22.55 -63.90 37.58
N PHE A 14 22.07 -64.00 36.31
CA PHE A 14 22.59 -63.88 34.90
C PHE A 14 21.45 -63.38 33.92
N LEU A 15 21.48 -63.25 32.56
CA LEU A 15 22.41 -63.46 31.40
C LEU A 15 22.01 -62.54 30.19
N LEU A 16 22.63 -62.69 28.99
CA LEU A 16 22.46 -61.93 27.72
C LEU A 16 22.88 -62.81 26.48
N PRO A 17 22.96 -62.36 25.20
CA PRO A 17 22.05 -61.54 24.35
C PRO A 17 21.86 -62.01 22.86
N GLY A 18 20.88 -61.44 22.15
CA GLY A 18 21.05 -60.81 20.82
C GLY A 18 20.97 -61.61 19.49
N LEU A 19 20.41 -60.97 18.44
CA LEU A 19 21.04 -60.77 17.11
C LEU A 19 20.21 -59.79 16.23
N ALA A 20 20.73 -59.42 15.04
CA ALA A 20 20.05 -58.59 14.05
C ALA A 20 20.36 -59.04 12.61
N ARG A 21 19.46 -58.79 11.64
CA ARG A 21 19.80 -58.56 10.21
C ARG A 21 18.63 -58.07 9.34
N THR A 22 18.98 -57.65 8.13
CA THR A 22 18.18 -56.95 7.11
C THR A 22 17.80 -57.87 5.92
N LEU A 23 17.14 -57.26 4.91
CA LEU A 23 16.76 -57.73 3.56
C LEU A 23 15.27 -58.13 3.44
N SER A 24 14.50 -57.90 2.37
CA SER A 24 14.55 -57.13 1.10
C SER A 24 13.91 -58.00 0.02
N ARG A 25 12.80 -57.55 -0.61
CA ARG A 25 12.49 -57.61 -2.07
C ARG A 25 10.99 -57.43 -2.40
N ASP A 26 10.75 -56.59 -3.40
CA ASP A 26 9.60 -56.57 -4.34
C ASP A 26 9.67 -57.75 -5.35
N PRO A 27 8.70 -58.00 -6.27
CA PRO A 27 7.49 -57.19 -6.61
C PRO A 27 6.15 -57.96 -6.64
N GLY A 28 5.04 -57.23 -6.83
CA GLY A 28 3.66 -57.76 -6.90
C GLY A 28 3.24 -58.45 -8.21
N ILE A 29 1.93 -58.71 -8.38
CA ILE A 29 1.26 -58.88 -9.68
C ILE A 29 -0.28 -58.67 -9.60
N ILE A 30 -0.80 -58.20 -10.73
CA ILE A 30 -2.17 -57.84 -11.14
C ILE A 30 -3.25 -58.92 -10.87
N LEU A 31 -4.45 -58.48 -10.47
CA LEU A 31 -5.73 -58.95 -11.05
C LEU A 31 -6.69 -57.75 -11.26
N ARG A 32 -7.61 -57.88 -12.23
CA ARG A 32 -8.67 -56.92 -12.63
C ARG A 32 -10.02 -57.65 -12.71
N GLN A 33 -11.08 -56.90 -13.03
CA GLN A 33 -12.38 -57.34 -13.57
C GLN A 33 -13.34 -58.01 -12.55
N ASP A 34 -14.68 -57.90 -12.66
CA ASP A 34 -15.60 -57.25 -13.63
C ASP A 34 -16.58 -56.32 -12.86
N GLN A 35 -17.08 -55.17 -13.33
CA GLN A 35 -17.91 -54.84 -14.51
C GLN A 35 -19.36 -55.38 -14.49
N VAL A 36 -20.30 -54.49 -14.11
CA VAL A 36 -21.71 -54.48 -14.57
C VAL A 36 -22.11 -53.01 -14.80
N ASP A 37 -22.71 -52.70 -15.95
CA ASP A 37 -23.06 -51.34 -16.42
C ASP A 37 -24.58 -51.11 -16.35
N PHE A 38 -25.01 -49.84 -16.21
CA PHE A 38 -26.36 -49.39 -16.51
C PHE A 38 -26.39 -47.90 -16.90
N GLN A 39 -26.22 -47.63 -18.20
CA GLN A 39 -26.31 -46.27 -18.75
C GLN A 39 -27.74 -45.75 -18.84
N HIS A 40 -27.90 -44.42 -18.76
CA HIS A 40 -28.61 -43.70 -19.83
C HIS A 40 -28.22 -42.19 -19.89
N LYS A 41 -27.69 -41.78 -21.05
CA LYS A 41 -27.84 -40.51 -21.80
C LYS A 41 -28.13 -39.21 -20.99
N GLY A 42 -27.37 -38.11 -21.12
CA GLY A 42 -26.19 -37.84 -21.96
C GLY A 42 -26.30 -36.49 -22.71
N VAL A 43 -25.36 -35.58 -22.47
CA VAL A 43 -25.08 -34.37 -23.29
C VAL A 43 -23.56 -34.28 -23.46
N ILE A 44 -23.10 -33.75 -24.60
CA ILE A 44 -21.73 -33.90 -25.10
C ILE A 44 -20.72 -33.07 -24.30
N ASP A 45 -19.64 -33.72 -23.85
CA ASP A 45 -18.41 -33.07 -23.40
C ASP A 45 -17.51 -32.73 -24.61
N LEU A 46 -16.87 -31.55 -24.58
CA LEU A 46 -15.84 -31.13 -25.51
C LEU A 46 -14.57 -30.81 -24.72
N SER A 47 -13.85 -31.87 -24.38
CA SER A 47 -12.58 -31.81 -23.66
C SER A 47 -11.48 -31.16 -24.49
N LEU A 48 -11.32 -29.84 -24.38
CA LEU A 48 -10.04 -29.19 -24.59
C LEU A 48 -9.35 -28.98 -23.24
N GLN A 49 -8.05 -29.30 -23.18
CA GLN A 49 -7.32 -29.49 -21.95
C GLN A 49 -7.32 -28.22 -21.08
N ARG A 50 -8.02 -28.27 -19.95
CA ARG A 50 -7.62 -27.48 -18.79
C ARG A 50 -6.48 -28.22 -18.11
N ASP A 51 -5.25 -27.80 -18.40
CA ASP A 51 -4.15 -28.09 -17.48
C ASP A 51 -4.55 -27.58 -16.10
N THR A 52 -4.62 -28.48 -15.14
CA THR A 52 -5.03 -28.16 -13.78
C THR A 52 -3.88 -27.43 -13.10
N PHE A 53 -3.91 -26.09 -13.19
CA PHE A 53 -3.13 -25.21 -12.33
C PHE A 53 -3.63 -25.36 -10.89
N SER A 54 -3.23 -26.47 -10.26
CA SER A 54 -3.31 -26.65 -8.82
C SER A 54 -2.52 -25.51 -8.18
N PRO A 55 -3.13 -24.69 -7.32
CA PRO A 55 -2.38 -23.70 -6.54
C PRO A 55 -1.59 -24.45 -5.47
N GLU A 56 -0.42 -24.94 -5.85
CA GLU A 56 0.55 -25.59 -4.96
C GLU A 56 0.66 -24.81 -3.65
N PRO A 57 0.39 -25.43 -2.48
CA PRO A 57 0.61 -24.76 -1.21
C PRO A 57 2.09 -24.38 -1.11
N LEU A 58 2.40 -23.23 -0.48
CA LEU A 58 3.70 -22.53 -0.59
C LEU A 58 4.92 -23.30 -0.04
N THR A 59 5.33 -24.39 -0.71
CA THR A 59 6.34 -25.35 -0.24
C THR A 59 7.66 -25.24 -1.00
N LYS A 60 8.44 -24.18 -0.72
CA LYS A 60 9.90 -24.06 -0.96
C LYS A 60 10.47 -22.75 -0.37
N ARG A 61 10.63 -22.70 0.95
CA ARG A 61 11.45 -21.73 1.73
C ARG A 61 11.36 -22.11 3.22
N ASP A 62 12.19 -23.06 3.65
CA ASP A 62 12.40 -23.63 5.01
C ASP A 62 11.19 -24.04 5.89
N GLY A 63 9.96 -23.74 5.49
CA GLY A 63 8.71 -24.10 6.18
C GLY A 63 8.41 -23.28 7.44
N THR A 64 9.30 -22.37 7.89
CA THR A 64 9.22 -21.80 9.25
C THR A 64 9.48 -20.29 9.35
N LYS A 65 10.13 -19.65 8.38
CA LYS A 65 10.43 -18.20 8.43
C LYS A 65 9.52 -17.40 7.52
N TYR A 66 8.68 -16.58 8.12
CA TYR A 66 7.70 -15.74 7.43
C TYR A 66 8.03 -14.26 7.56
N VAL A 67 7.77 -13.50 6.50
CA VAL A 67 7.77 -12.03 6.52
C VAL A 67 6.39 -11.53 6.14
N PHE A 68 5.83 -10.67 6.98
CA PHE A 68 4.54 -10.02 6.76
C PHE A 68 4.71 -8.55 6.38
N MET A 69 3.67 -7.96 5.79
CA MET A 69 3.55 -6.51 5.57
C MET A 69 2.30 -6.01 6.27
N HIS A 70 2.40 -4.98 7.12
CA HIS A 70 1.23 -4.42 7.78
C HIS A 70 0.57 -3.36 6.90
N HIS A 71 -0.75 -3.41 6.72
CA HIS A 71 -1.52 -2.44 5.94
C HIS A 71 -2.46 -1.68 6.88
N VAL A 72 -2.23 -0.38 7.01
CA VAL A 72 -2.80 0.51 8.04
C VAL A 72 -4.11 1.15 7.59
N ARG A 73 -5.02 1.32 8.55
CA ARG A 73 -6.27 2.07 8.47
C ARG A 73 -7.14 1.72 7.28
N ILE A 74 -7.92 0.66 7.50
CA ILE A 74 -9.30 0.63 7.02
C ILE A 74 -10.20 1.49 7.95
N ILE A 75 -9.69 2.47 8.71
CA ILE A 75 -10.41 3.13 9.82
C ILE A 75 -10.59 4.64 9.60
N SER A 76 -11.77 5.16 9.96
CA SER A 76 -12.09 6.59 9.94
C SER A 76 -11.08 7.43 10.74
N VAL A 77 -10.55 8.49 10.12
CA VAL A 77 -9.58 9.40 10.75
C VAL A 77 -10.30 10.38 11.68
N ARG A 78 -10.62 9.91 12.90
CA ARG A 78 -10.77 10.76 14.08
C ARG A 78 -9.44 10.83 14.83
N SER A 79 -8.95 12.04 15.07
CA SER A 79 -7.77 12.32 15.88
C SER A 79 -8.01 11.90 17.34
N HIS A 80 -7.32 10.85 17.77
CA HIS A 80 -7.25 10.43 19.17
C HIS A 80 -5.79 10.43 19.61
N SER A 81 -5.54 10.82 20.86
CA SER A 81 -4.19 11.02 21.40
C SER A 81 -3.52 9.67 21.71
N PHE A 82 -2.51 9.30 20.93
CA PHE A 82 -1.82 8.01 21.06
C PHE A 82 -0.65 8.06 22.05
N PHE A 83 -0.87 7.60 23.29
CA PHE A 83 0.16 7.08 24.19
C PHE A 83 -0.48 6.02 25.13
N PRO A 84 0.17 4.86 25.35
CA PRO A 84 1.28 4.83 26.30
C PRO A 84 2.48 3.95 25.89
N ILE A 85 3.28 4.38 24.90
CA ILE A 85 4.59 3.74 24.62
C ILE A 85 5.59 3.92 25.81
N PHE A 86 5.38 4.91 26.69
CA PHE A 86 6.29 5.23 27.81
C PHE A 86 6.09 4.48 29.15
N ARG A 87 5.30 3.39 29.21
CA ARG A 87 5.04 2.70 30.50
C ARG A 87 5.97 1.54 30.88
N SER A 88 6.55 0.81 29.92
CA SER A 88 7.23 -0.46 30.23
C SER A 88 8.72 -0.37 30.61
N LEU A 89 9.39 0.79 30.45
CA LEU A 89 10.85 0.90 30.65
C LEU A 89 11.29 1.84 31.79
N THR A 90 10.39 2.61 32.41
CA THR A 90 10.70 3.53 33.52
C THR A 90 10.51 2.89 34.91
N LYS A 91 11.18 1.74 35.14
CA LYS A 91 11.26 1.06 36.45
C LYS A 91 12.66 1.11 37.09
N LEU A 92 13.37 2.21 36.88
CA LEU A 92 14.53 2.60 37.70
C LEU A 92 14.30 4.02 38.26
N LEU A 93 14.46 4.14 39.58
CA LEU A 93 14.29 5.33 40.43
C LEU A 93 12.83 5.83 40.63
N PRO A 94 12.41 6.18 41.87
CA PRO A 94 11.07 6.69 42.17
C PRO A 94 11.01 8.22 42.33
N LEU A 95 9.85 8.85 42.10
CA LEU A 95 9.40 10.06 42.86
C LEU A 95 7.93 10.47 42.60
N ARG A 96 7.15 10.50 43.69
CA ARG A 96 5.91 11.29 44.03
C ARG A 96 4.72 11.49 43.04
N ARG A 97 3.52 11.55 43.64
CA ARG A 97 2.21 11.88 43.05
C ARG A 97 1.86 13.37 43.16
N HIS A 98 0.91 13.85 42.34
CA HIS A 98 -0.22 14.80 42.58
C HIS A 98 -0.65 15.45 41.23
N VAL A 99 -1.87 15.92 40.94
CA VAL A 99 -3.22 15.85 41.57
C VAL A 99 -4.31 16.01 40.47
N ASN A 100 -5.58 15.68 40.77
CA ASN A 100 -6.73 15.73 39.84
C ASN A 100 -7.15 17.14 39.40
N SER A 101 -7.76 17.27 38.21
CA SER A 101 -9.16 17.73 38.03
C SER A 101 -9.63 17.61 36.56
N PRO A 102 -10.92 17.29 36.28
CA PRO A 102 -11.48 17.24 34.94
C PRO A 102 -12.10 18.58 34.49
N LEU A 103 -12.09 18.85 33.19
CA LEU A 103 -12.92 19.90 32.56
C LEU A 103 -13.84 19.28 31.52
N ILE A 104 -15.14 19.56 31.64
CA ILE A 104 -16.17 19.11 30.70
C ILE A 104 -16.29 20.14 29.59
N ALA A 105 -16.12 19.71 28.34
CA ALA A 105 -16.36 20.52 27.15
C ALA A 105 -17.47 19.86 26.30
N SER A 106 -18.69 20.40 26.36
CA SER A 106 -19.78 19.96 25.49
C SER A 106 -19.64 20.62 24.10
N PHE A 107 -19.49 19.81 23.05
CA PHE A 107 -19.58 20.28 21.66
C PHE A 107 -20.84 19.73 20.99
N ASN A 108 -21.82 20.62 20.79
CA ASN A 108 -23.03 20.36 20.00
C ASN A 108 -22.74 20.60 18.52
N ASP A 109 -22.19 19.61 17.82
CA ASP A 109 -22.05 19.63 16.35
C ASP A 109 -22.76 18.43 15.71
N ALA A 110 -24.10 18.50 15.70
CA ALA A 110 -24.95 17.55 15.00
C ALA A 110 -25.25 18.05 13.58
N HIS A 111 -24.37 17.78 12.61
CA HIS A 111 -24.65 17.86 11.18
C HIS A 111 -23.73 16.92 10.36
N PHE A 112 -24.24 16.41 9.23
CA PHE A 112 -23.53 15.62 8.20
C PHE A 112 -22.75 14.37 8.64
N TRP A 113 -23.47 13.34 9.09
CA TRP A 113 -22.99 11.95 9.08
C TRP A 113 -23.60 11.16 7.93
N CYS A 114 -22.89 11.01 6.81
CA CYS A 114 -23.14 9.91 5.86
C CYS A 114 -21.88 9.54 5.06
N THR A 115 -21.36 8.33 5.31
CA THR A 115 -20.29 7.62 4.58
C THR A 115 -19.07 8.43 4.06
N ARG A 116 -18.09 8.70 4.93
CA ARG A 116 -16.68 8.72 4.50
C ARG A 116 -16.19 7.29 4.29
N ARG A 117 -16.47 6.69 3.12
CA ARG A 117 -15.82 5.43 2.70
C ARG A 117 -14.38 5.75 2.28
N TYR A 118 -13.40 5.00 2.80
CA TYR A 118 -12.00 5.11 2.38
C TYR A 118 -11.82 4.65 0.92
N PRO A 119 -10.95 5.27 0.11
CA PRO A 119 -10.96 5.09 -1.34
C PRO A 119 -10.35 3.79 -1.86
N TYR A 120 -9.83 2.91 -1.00
CA TYR A 120 -9.40 1.58 -1.44
C TYR A 120 -10.59 0.77 -1.94
N VAL A 121 -10.53 0.35 -3.19
CA VAL A 121 -11.41 -0.67 -3.77
C VAL A 121 -10.55 -1.85 -4.24
N TYR A 122 -11.20 -2.93 -4.68
CA TYR A 122 -10.57 -4.12 -5.25
C TYR A 122 -9.36 -3.85 -6.17
N ASN A 123 -9.42 -2.85 -7.06
CA ASN A 123 -8.30 -2.51 -7.96
C ASN A 123 -7.05 -1.97 -7.23
N ASN A 124 -7.21 -1.25 -6.11
CA ASN A 124 -6.09 -0.81 -5.30
C ASN A 124 -5.45 -2.01 -4.60
N TRP A 125 -6.27 -2.86 -3.98
CA TRP A 125 -5.82 -4.10 -3.35
C TRP A 125 -5.11 -5.04 -4.33
N LEU A 126 -5.57 -5.15 -5.59
CA LEU A 126 -4.93 -5.98 -6.61
C LEU A 126 -3.52 -5.45 -6.97
N SER A 127 -3.37 -4.13 -7.08
CA SER A 127 -2.07 -3.48 -7.31
C SER A 127 -1.12 -3.66 -6.12
N ASP A 128 -1.62 -3.52 -4.89
CA ASP A 128 -0.87 -3.76 -3.66
C ASP A 128 -0.40 -5.21 -3.56
N VAL A 129 -1.31 -6.16 -3.74
CA VAL A 129 -1.01 -7.61 -3.68
C VAL A 129 0.09 -7.99 -4.66
N GLN A 130 0.07 -7.42 -5.87
CA GLN A 130 1.12 -7.65 -6.88
C GLN A 130 2.47 -7.07 -6.44
N GLN A 131 2.50 -5.85 -5.93
CA GLN A 131 3.74 -5.19 -5.48
C GLN A 131 4.32 -5.83 -4.20
N ILE A 132 3.48 -6.09 -3.19
CA ILE A 132 3.87 -6.72 -1.92
C ILE A 132 4.39 -8.15 -2.16
N SER A 133 3.71 -8.94 -3.00
CA SER A 133 4.19 -10.28 -3.36
C SER A 133 5.55 -10.23 -4.08
N ALA A 134 5.76 -9.24 -4.96
CA ALA A 134 7.04 -9.06 -5.63
C ALA A 134 8.22 -8.76 -4.68
N MET A 135 7.96 -8.36 -3.43
CA MET A 135 8.97 -8.22 -2.36
C MET A 135 9.43 -9.58 -1.79
N GLY A 136 8.62 -10.63 -1.92
CA GLY A 136 8.83 -11.93 -1.27
C GLY A 136 8.17 -12.09 0.10
N VAL A 137 7.28 -11.16 0.48
CA VAL A 137 6.38 -11.21 1.65
C VAL A 137 5.36 -12.36 1.50
N ASP A 138 4.97 -12.99 2.61
CA ASP A 138 4.03 -14.14 2.63
C ASP A 138 2.58 -13.73 2.81
N ALA A 139 2.33 -12.72 3.66
CA ALA A 139 1.00 -12.28 4.01
C ALA A 139 0.93 -10.80 4.38
N VAL A 140 -0.27 -10.23 4.26
CA VAL A 140 -0.58 -8.87 4.72
C VAL A 140 -1.40 -8.93 6.01
N ALA A 141 -1.00 -8.16 7.01
CA ALA A 141 -1.78 -7.91 8.22
C ALA A 141 -2.74 -6.72 7.96
N LEU A 142 -4.05 -6.98 7.97
CA LEU A 142 -5.08 -5.99 7.65
C LEU A 142 -5.57 -5.29 8.93
N ASN A 143 -5.20 -4.03 9.11
CA ASN A 143 -5.56 -3.20 10.26
C ASN A 143 -7.04 -2.76 10.24
N ILE A 144 -7.83 -3.21 11.23
CA ILE A 144 -9.26 -2.88 11.34
C ILE A 144 -9.69 -2.36 12.72
N GLY A 145 -10.73 -1.53 12.70
CA GLY A 145 -11.48 -0.99 13.84
C GLY A 145 -12.97 -1.25 13.70
N SER A 146 -13.81 -0.48 14.39
CA SER A 146 -15.26 -0.76 14.50
C SER A 146 -16.18 -0.17 13.41
N ASP A 147 -15.69 0.54 12.39
CA ASP A 147 -16.59 1.06 11.36
C ASP A 147 -17.23 -0.09 10.53
N THR A 148 -18.49 0.05 10.13
CA THR A 148 -19.19 -1.02 9.37
C THR A 148 -18.68 -1.20 7.94
N TRP A 149 -18.19 -0.14 7.30
CA TRP A 149 -17.72 -0.16 5.92
C TRP A 149 -16.37 -0.87 5.72
N GLN A 150 -15.68 -1.24 6.81
CA GLN A 150 -14.38 -1.91 6.76
C GLN A 150 -14.50 -3.35 6.27
N TRP A 151 -15.63 -4.00 6.58
CA TRP A 151 -15.95 -5.36 6.17
C TRP A 151 -15.79 -5.56 4.66
N ASP A 152 -16.44 -4.70 3.87
CA ASP A 152 -16.34 -4.70 2.41
C ASP A 152 -14.90 -4.54 1.90
N ARG A 153 -14.06 -3.78 2.61
CA ARG A 153 -12.67 -3.50 2.21
C ARG A 153 -11.75 -4.68 2.52
N VAL A 154 -12.02 -5.40 3.60
CA VAL A 154 -11.37 -6.69 3.89
C VAL A 154 -11.84 -7.75 2.89
N VAL A 155 -13.13 -7.79 2.52
CA VAL A 155 -13.62 -8.63 1.43
C VAL A 155 -12.92 -8.30 0.10
N ASP A 156 -12.77 -7.02 -0.25
CA ASP A 156 -11.98 -6.59 -1.42
C ASP A 156 -10.53 -7.12 -1.35
N ALA A 157 -9.87 -7.02 -0.19
CA ALA A 157 -8.49 -7.46 0.01
C ALA A 157 -8.30 -8.98 -0.17
N TYR A 158 -9.14 -9.79 0.48
CA TYR A 158 -9.09 -11.26 0.35
C TYR A 158 -9.47 -11.71 -1.07
N ASN A 159 -10.42 -11.04 -1.73
CA ASN A 159 -10.78 -11.33 -3.12
C ASN A 159 -9.64 -10.98 -4.09
N ALA A 160 -9.02 -9.81 -3.93
CA ALA A 160 -7.87 -9.39 -4.74
C ALA A 160 -6.67 -10.33 -4.54
N ALA A 161 -6.40 -10.76 -3.31
CA ALA A 161 -5.37 -11.75 -2.99
C ALA A 161 -5.62 -13.10 -3.67
N ALA A 162 -6.86 -13.60 -3.67
CA ALA A 162 -7.20 -14.84 -4.34
C ALA A 162 -7.15 -14.73 -5.88
N ALA A 163 -7.58 -13.60 -6.44
CA ALA A 163 -7.65 -13.38 -7.89
C ALA A 163 -6.31 -12.96 -8.53
N SER A 164 -5.32 -12.51 -7.75
CA SER A 164 -4.04 -12.02 -8.28
C SER A 164 -3.14 -13.09 -8.89
N GLY A 165 -3.37 -14.36 -8.56
CA GLY A 165 -2.47 -15.48 -8.88
C GLY A 165 -1.12 -15.46 -8.13
N THR A 166 -0.88 -14.50 -7.22
CA THR A 166 0.42 -14.34 -6.55
C THR A 166 0.67 -15.30 -5.38
N GLY A 167 -0.38 -15.95 -4.88
CA GLY A 167 -0.32 -16.81 -3.69
C GLY A 167 -0.22 -16.06 -2.35
N LEU A 168 -0.06 -14.72 -2.38
CA LEU A 168 0.02 -13.86 -1.19
C LEU A 168 -1.22 -14.05 -0.29
N LYS A 169 -1.00 -14.09 1.02
CA LYS A 169 -2.07 -14.33 2.00
C LYS A 169 -2.48 -13.07 2.76
N MET A 170 -3.55 -13.18 3.53
CA MET A 170 -4.18 -12.13 4.32
C MET A 170 -4.48 -12.65 5.72
N PHE A 171 -4.30 -11.82 6.74
CA PHE A 171 -4.85 -12.06 8.08
C PHE A 171 -5.28 -10.72 8.71
N ILE A 172 -6.05 -10.78 9.79
CA ILE A 172 -6.64 -9.58 10.41
C ILE A 172 -5.79 -9.15 11.61
N SER A 173 -5.48 -7.86 11.67
CA SER A 173 -4.95 -7.17 12.83
C SER A 173 -6.04 -6.29 13.46
N PHE A 174 -6.62 -6.73 14.56
CA PHE A 174 -7.65 -5.98 15.28
C PHE A 174 -7.03 -4.84 16.10
N ASP A 175 -7.29 -3.59 15.74
CA ASP A 175 -6.81 -2.40 16.47
C ASP A 175 -7.81 -1.98 17.55
N TYR A 176 -7.60 -2.46 18.77
CA TYR A 176 -8.45 -2.19 19.92
C TYR A 176 -8.37 -0.75 20.46
N THR A 177 -7.61 0.15 19.84
CA THR A 177 -7.81 1.59 20.05
C THR A 177 -9.08 2.11 19.36
N SER A 178 -9.68 1.32 18.46
CA SER A 178 -10.94 1.64 17.77
C SER A 178 -11.88 0.45 17.47
N PHE A 179 -11.42 -0.79 17.63
CA PHE A 179 -12.24 -2.01 17.61
C PHE A 179 -12.98 -2.21 18.95
N VAL A 180 -14.00 -3.07 18.97
CA VAL A 180 -14.84 -3.25 20.16
C VAL A 180 -14.16 -4.12 21.23
N CYS A 181 -14.12 -3.62 22.47
CA CYS A 181 -13.77 -4.39 23.66
C CYS A 181 -15.00 -5.13 24.19
N ASP A 182 -15.37 -6.23 23.53
CA ASP A 182 -16.46 -7.12 23.96
C ASP A 182 -15.91 -8.36 24.69
N ASN A 183 -16.68 -9.45 24.76
CA ASN A 183 -16.25 -10.73 25.32
C ASN A 183 -15.46 -11.61 24.31
N GLY A 184 -14.90 -11.02 23.26
CA GLY A 184 -14.24 -11.70 22.15
C GLY A 184 -15.18 -12.14 21.01
N TYR A 185 -16.47 -11.78 21.06
CA TYR A 185 -17.50 -12.21 20.11
C TYR A 185 -17.27 -11.63 18.71
N ALA A 186 -17.02 -10.32 18.59
CA ALA A 186 -16.73 -9.69 17.31
C ALA A 186 -15.47 -10.29 16.66
N THR A 187 -14.38 -10.41 17.42
CA THR A 187 -13.12 -11.03 16.97
C THR A 187 -13.34 -12.47 16.48
N THR A 188 -14.07 -13.27 17.27
CA THR A 188 -14.44 -14.65 16.91
C THR A 188 -15.20 -14.69 15.58
N ASN A 189 -16.19 -13.82 15.38
CA ASN A 189 -17.02 -13.81 14.18
C ASN A 189 -16.25 -13.36 12.93
N TRP A 190 -15.44 -12.31 13.03
CA TRP A 190 -14.57 -11.88 11.93
C TRP A 190 -13.59 -13.00 11.55
N THR A 191 -12.89 -13.61 12.51
CA THR A 191 -11.98 -14.73 12.24
C THR A 191 -12.71 -15.91 11.60
N ASN A 192 -13.84 -16.37 12.16
CA ASN A 192 -14.58 -17.53 11.66
C ASN A 192 -15.32 -17.28 10.32
N TYR A 193 -15.42 -16.02 9.89
CA TYR A 193 -15.85 -15.66 8.55
C TYR A 193 -14.67 -15.72 7.57
N PHE A 194 -13.61 -14.95 7.83
CA PHE A 194 -12.48 -14.82 6.90
C PHE A 194 -11.58 -16.06 6.83
N ALA A 195 -11.56 -16.92 7.86
CA ALA A 195 -10.85 -18.20 7.85
C ALA A 195 -11.27 -19.16 6.72
N LYS A 196 -12.42 -18.91 6.09
CA LYS A 196 -12.96 -19.70 4.96
C LYS A 196 -12.46 -19.24 3.60
N TYR A 197 -11.79 -18.09 3.50
CA TYR A 197 -11.31 -17.54 2.23
C TYR A 197 -9.99 -18.20 1.80
N PRO A 198 -9.79 -18.54 0.51
CA PRO A 198 -8.54 -19.16 0.02
C PRO A 198 -7.27 -18.33 0.27
N ALA A 199 -7.42 -17.02 0.49
CA ALA A 199 -6.33 -16.10 0.80
C ALA A 199 -5.98 -16.03 2.30
N GLN A 200 -6.69 -16.70 3.21
CA GLN A 200 -6.35 -16.71 4.64
C GLN A 200 -4.92 -17.24 4.88
N PHE A 201 -4.12 -16.50 5.64
CA PHE A 201 -2.86 -16.99 6.19
C PHE A 201 -3.15 -17.90 7.39
N THR A 202 -2.57 -19.10 7.39
CA THR A 202 -2.73 -20.08 8.47
C THR A 202 -1.39 -20.60 8.95
N VAL A 203 -1.30 -20.95 10.23
CA VAL A 203 -0.14 -21.61 10.84
C VAL A 203 -0.62 -22.95 11.39
N ASN A 204 -0.06 -24.05 10.88
CA ASN A 204 -0.51 -25.42 11.21
C ASN A 204 -2.03 -25.62 11.04
N GLY A 205 -2.61 -25.03 9.98
CA GLY A 205 -4.04 -25.07 9.66
C GLY A 205 -4.93 -24.11 10.47
N LYS A 206 -4.37 -23.39 11.45
CA LYS A 206 -5.11 -22.41 12.27
C LYS A 206 -5.10 -21.02 11.62
N PRO A 207 -6.23 -20.28 11.56
CA PRO A 207 -6.22 -18.90 11.07
C PRO A 207 -5.39 -17.99 11.99
N MET A 208 -4.53 -17.16 11.40
CA MET A 208 -3.74 -16.17 12.15
C MET A 208 -4.63 -15.03 12.66
N ILE A 209 -4.44 -14.66 13.93
CA ILE A 209 -5.09 -13.52 14.60
C ILE A 209 -3.98 -12.64 15.19
N SER A 210 -3.83 -11.40 14.71
CA SER A 210 -2.97 -10.39 15.35
C SER A 210 -3.79 -9.19 15.80
N THR A 211 -3.16 -8.27 16.53
CA THR A 211 -3.82 -7.09 17.11
C THR A 211 -2.89 -5.90 17.23
N TYR A 212 -3.48 -4.74 17.45
CA TYR A 212 -2.83 -3.63 18.13
C TYR A 212 -3.65 -3.31 19.39
N GLY A 213 -3.06 -3.50 20.58
CA GLY A 213 -3.79 -3.47 21.85
C GLY A 213 -4.65 -4.72 22.09
N GLY A 214 -5.62 -4.61 22.99
CA GLY A 214 -6.52 -5.70 23.36
C GLY A 214 -6.07 -6.49 24.60
N GLY A 215 -5.22 -5.92 25.44
CA GLY A 215 -4.62 -6.56 26.62
C GLY A 215 -5.59 -6.62 27.82
N TYR A 216 -5.04 -6.51 29.03
CA TYR A 216 -5.81 -6.44 30.29
C TYR A 216 -6.82 -5.28 30.35
N ASP A 217 -6.60 -4.26 29.53
CA ASP A 217 -7.38 -3.02 29.42
C ASP A 217 -8.65 -3.15 28.55
N CYS A 218 -8.81 -4.27 27.84
CA CYS A 218 -9.85 -4.45 26.83
C CYS A 218 -10.47 -5.87 26.87
N LEU A 219 -9.90 -6.86 26.18
CA LEU A 219 -10.40 -8.24 26.23
C LEU A 219 -9.98 -8.96 27.52
N GLY A 220 -8.72 -8.79 27.92
CA GLY A 220 -8.13 -9.52 29.04
C GLY A 220 -7.98 -11.04 28.81
N VAL A 221 -7.29 -11.68 29.75
CA VAL A 221 -6.88 -13.10 29.70
C VAL A 221 -8.07 -14.05 29.48
N ALA A 222 -9.22 -13.76 30.08
CA ALA A 222 -10.41 -14.62 30.00
C ALA A 222 -11.01 -14.63 28.59
N ASN A 223 -11.30 -13.46 28.01
CA ASN A 223 -11.92 -13.38 26.70
C ASN A 223 -10.96 -13.82 25.58
N TRP A 224 -9.64 -13.65 25.74
CA TRP A 224 -8.67 -14.25 24.81
C TRP A 224 -8.67 -15.78 24.81
N LYS A 225 -8.91 -16.43 25.96
CA LYS A 225 -9.11 -17.88 26.03
C LYS A 225 -10.41 -18.28 25.32
N THR A 226 -11.47 -17.48 25.45
CA THR A 226 -12.73 -17.63 24.69
C THR A 226 -12.51 -17.50 23.18
N VAL A 227 -11.80 -16.47 22.71
CA VAL A 227 -11.44 -16.31 21.28
C VAL A 227 -10.67 -17.52 20.77
N LYS A 228 -9.65 -17.99 21.52
CA LYS A 228 -8.86 -19.16 21.12
C LYS A 228 -9.71 -20.43 21.03
N ALA A 229 -10.60 -20.67 21.99
CA ALA A 229 -11.50 -21.83 21.99
C ALA A 229 -12.50 -21.77 20.82
N ASN A 230 -13.10 -20.61 20.55
CA ASN A 230 -14.16 -20.46 19.56
C ASN A 230 -13.67 -20.33 18.10
N THR A 231 -12.37 -20.08 17.89
CA THR A 231 -11.76 -19.96 16.55
C THR A 231 -10.76 -21.06 16.20
N ASN A 232 -10.20 -21.74 17.22
CA ASN A 232 -8.96 -22.52 17.09
C ASN A 232 -7.82 -21.72 16.39
N GLY A 233 -7.82 -20.40 16.52
CA GLY A 233 -6.85 -19.51 15.87
C GLY A 233 -5.43 -19.66 16.41
N TYR A 234 -4.47 -19.20 15.60
CA TYR A 234 -3.11 -18.93 16.02
C TYR A 234 -3.04 -17.49 16.52
N LEU A 235 -2.83 -17.30 17.82
CA LEU A 235 -2.78 -15.99 18.44
C LEU A 235 -1.36 -15.41 18.37
N MET A 236 -1.21 -14.28 17.68
CA MET A 236 -0.03 -13.42 17.68
C MET A 236 -0.43 -11.94 17.89
N PRO A 237 -1.02 -11.58 19.04
CA PRO A 237 -1.38 -10.19 19.36
C PRO A 237 -0.17 -9.33 19.74
N PHE A 238 -0.36 -8.00 19.76
CA PHE A 238 0.52 -7.03 20.43
C PHE A 238 -0.30 -6.24 21.45
N PHE A 239 0.16 -6.18 22.70
CA PHE A 239 -0.43 -5.37 23.77
C PHE A 239 0.58 -5.10 24.91
N TRP A 240 0.35 -4.00 25.61
CA TRP A 240 1.16 -3.46 26.70
C TRP A 240 0.81 -4.05 28.08
N ASP A 241 1.59 -3.67 29.10
CA ASP A 241 1.42 -4.06 30.51
C ASP A 241 1.34 -5.59 30.71
N SER A 242 2.19 -6.32 29.98
CA SER A 242 2.21 -7.81 29.84
C SER A 242 3.55 -8.44 30.26
N GLU A 243 4.53 -7.61 30.56
CA GLU A 243 5.88 -7.97 30.95
C GLU A 243 5.88 -8.82 32.24
N ASN A 244 6.57 -9.96 32.19
CA ASN A 244 6.63 -11.00 33.23
C ASN A 244 5.36 -11.86 33.40
N THR A 245 4.20 -11.50 32.84
CA THR A 245 2.99 -12.36 32.87
C THR A 245 2.84 -13.26 31.63
N PHE A 246 3.74 -13.14 30.64
CA PHE A 246 3.86 -14.05 29.50
C PHE A 246 3.98 -15.53 29.86
N LYS A 247 4.58 -15.85 31.01
CA LYS A 247 4.78 -17.24 31.49
C LYS A 247 3.69 -17.75 32.42
N THR A 248 2.73 -16.90 32.81
CA THR A 248 1.61 -17.26 33.70
C THR A 248 0.27 -17.09 32.98
N ASP A 249 -0.13 -15.83 32.81
CA ASP A 249 -1.46 -15.41 32.39
C ASP A 249 -1.66 -15.68 30.90
N TRP A 250 -0.66 -15.29 30.12
CA TRP A 250 -0.62 -15.31 28.65
C TRP A 250 0.13 -16.52 28.08
N ALA A 251 0.50 -17.49 28.92
CA ALA A 251 1.22 -18.70 28.50
C ALA A 251 0.53 -19.49 27.38
N PHE A 252 -0.80 -19.32 27.24
CA PHE A 252 -1.66 -19.93 26.23
C PHE A 252 -1.64 -19.27 24.85
N LEU A 253 -1.06 -18.08 24.67
CA LEU A 253 -0.86 -17.47 23.34
C LEU A 253 0.07 -18.36 22.50
N ASP A 254 -0.07 -18.38 21.18
CA ASP A 254 0.84 -19.16 20.34
C ASP A 254 2.16 -18.38 20.16
N SER A 255 2.04 -17.08 19.87
CA SER A 255 3.14 -16.10 19.80
C SER A 255 2.72 -14.74 20.40
N TRP A 256 3.67 -13.81 20.52
CA TRP A 256 3.43 -12.37 20.74
C TRP A 256 4.42 -11.58 19.90
N TYR A 257 3.99 -10.47 19.29
CA TYR A 257 4.86 -9.63 18.47
C TYR A 257 5.04 -8.24 19.07
N CYS A 258 6.24 -7.66 18.93
CA CYS A 258 6.51 -6.29 19.37
C CYS A 258 6.32 -5.29 18.22
N TRP A 259 5.27 -4.46 18.26
CA TRP A 259 5.04 -3.40 17.26
C TRP A 259 6.16 -2.36 17.23
N GLY A 260 6.55 -1.84 18.41
CA GLY A 260 7.51 -0.72 18.52
C GLY A 260 8.97 -1.08 18.25
N CYS A 261 9.31 -2.38 18.18
CA CYS A 261 10.69 -2.86 18.09
C CYS A 261 11.34 -2.66 16.70
N ALA A 262 10.73 -1.92 15.77
CA ALA A 262 11.36 -1.45 14.54
C ALA A 262 12.31 -0.25 14.78
N TRP A 263 12.04 0.58 15.79
CA TRP A 263 12.73 1.85 16.04
C TRP A 263 13.36 1.91 17.44
N PRO A 264 14.45 2.69 17.64
CA PRO A 264 14.95 2.97 18.98
C PRO A 264 13.96 3.84 19.75
N GLN A 265 13.82 3.59 21.05
CA GLN A 265 12.88 4.29 21.95
C GLN A 265 13.55 5.48 22.67
N GLY A 266 14.45 6.17 21.98
CA GLY A 266 15.26 7.29 22.48
C GLY A 266 16.45 7.60 21.56
N ASP A 267 17.37 8.42 22.05
CA ASP A 267 18.55 8.86 21.29
C ASP A 267 19.71 7.86 21.36
N TRP A 268 19.55 6.74 20.65
CA TRP A 268 20.58 5.73 20.48
C TRP A 268 20.27 4.89 19.23
N ASP A 269 21.30 4.26 18.68
CA ASP A 269 21.14 3.41 17.49
C ASP A 269 20.38 2.12 17.87
N LYS A 270 19.49 1.64 17.00
CA LYS A 270 18.69 0.44 17.26
C LYS A 270 19.60 -0.78 17.39
N ASN A 271 19.35 -1.60 18.40
CA ASN A 271 20.03 -2.86 18.67
C ASN A 271 19.00 -3.94 19.06
N ILE A 272 19.46 -5.12 19.53
CA ILE A 272 18.62 -6.29 19.83
C ILE A 272 18.25 -6.47 21.31
N THR A 273 18.49 -5.49 22.18
CA THR A 273 18.31 -5.66 23.64
C THR A 273 16.85 -5.87 24.04
N ASP A 274 15.94 -5.14 23.40
CA ASP A 274 14.49 -5.29 23.52
C ASP A 274 14.01 -6.65 22.95
N ASP A 275 14.50 -7.02 21.76
CA ASP A 275 14.19 -8.32 21.16
C ASP A 275 14.64 -9.48 22.06
N GLN A 276 15.87 -9.44 22.59
CA GLN A 276 16.40 -10.45 23.49
C GLN A 276 15.65 -10.52 24.82
N TYR A 277 15.22 -9.38 25.36
CA TYR A 277 14.33 -9.34 26.53
C TYR A 277 13.01 -10.06 26.26
N TYR A 278 12.32 -9.76 25.15
CA TYR A 278 11.04 -10.40 24.85
C TYR A 278 11.19 -11.88 24.43
N ILE A 279 12.28 -12.28 23.76
CA ILE A 279 12.61 -13.70 23.51
C ILE A 279 12.74 -14.47 24.84
N GLN A 280 13.38 -13.89 25.86
CA GLN A 280 13.50 -14.50 27.18
C GLN A 280 12.16 -14.58 27.94
N GLN A 281 11.20 -13.70 27.65
CA GLN A 281 9.87 -13.68 28.25
C GLN A 281 8.89 -14.64 27.57
N VAL A 282 8.79 -14.60 26.24
CA VAL A 282 7.78 -15.35 25.44
C VAL A 282 8.30 -16.73 24.99
N GLY A 283 9.61 -16.83 24.74
CA GLY A 283 10.31 -18.01 24.22
C GLY A 283 10.73 -17.86 22.76
N ALA A 284 11.88 -18.45 22.41
CA ALA A 284 12.33 -18.54 21.02
C ALA A 284 11.29 -19.27 20.15
N GLY A 285 11.12 -18.82 18.91
CA GLY A 285 10.08 -19.28 17.98
C GLY A 285 8.66 -18.77 18.28
N ARG A 286 8.42 -18.19 19.46
CA ARG A 286 7.14 -17.57 19.86
C ARG A 286 7.19 -16.04 19.93
N TYR A 287 8.40 -15.47 19.94
CA TYR A 287 8.59 -14.04 19.75
C TYR A 287 8.58 -13.69 18.26
N ALA A 288 7.94 -12.57 17.96
CA ALA A 288 7.91 -11.93 16.65
C ALA A 288 8.18 -10.42 16.80
N THR A 289 8.65 -9.77 15.74
CA THR A 289 9.14 -8.38 15.85
C THR A 289 9.07 -7.64 14.52
N THR A 290 9.22 -6.32 14.58
CA THR A 290 9.01 -5.43 13.45
C THR A 290 10.29 -4.86 12.83
N VAL A 291 10.16 -4.41 11.59
CA VAL A 291 11.19 -3.69 10.82
C VAL A 291 10.56 -2.55 10.02
N SER A 292 11.25 -1.40 9.99
CA SER A 292 10.86 -0.21 9.26
C SER A 292 12.08 0.66 8.94
N GLY A 293 11.90 1.69 8.12
CA GLY A 293 12.95 2.67 7.80
C GLY A 293 12.87 3.96 8.60
N TRP A 294 11.68 4.44 8.94
CA TRP A 294 11.51 5.79 9.48
C TRP A 294 10.25 5.92 10.37
N PHE A 295 10.18 6.96 11.18
CA PHE A 295 8.96 7.33 11.91
C PHE A 295 8.91 8.84 12.15
N PHE A 296 7.89 9.51 11.64
CA PHE A 296 7.67 10.93 11.86
C PHE A 296 6.18 11.28 11.74
N THR A 297 5.70 12.09 12.69
CA THR A 297 4.33 12.59 12.79
C THR A 297 4.36 14.07 13.09
N HIS A 298 3.45 14.85 12.48
CA HIS A 298 3.30 16.28 12.72
C HIS A 298 1.82 16.71 12.68
N LEU A 299 1.04 16.07 13.54
CA LEU A 299 -0.35 16.42 13.84
C LEU A 299 -0.40 17.09 15.22
N SER A 300 -1.37 17.98 15.45
CA SER A 300 -1.58 18.63 16.75
C SER A 300 -1.85 17.66 17.93
N SER A 301 -2.21 16.42 17.62
CA SER A 301 -2.40 15.31 18.58
C SER A 301 -1.26 14.28 18.58
N LYS A 302 -0.29 14.39 17.64
CA LYS A 302 0.84 13.47 17.46
C LYS A 302 1.96 14.18 16.69
N ASN A 303 2.88 14.84 17.40
CA ASN A 303 4.01 15.59 16.82
C ASN A 303 5.34 15.07 17.38
N PHE A 304 5.89 14.01 16.79
CA PHE A 304 7.17 13.41 17.20
C PHE A 304 7.91 12.69 16.07
N TYR A 305 9.22 12.53 16.29
CA TYR A 305 10.19 11.79 15.49
C TYR A 305 10.77 10.65 16.33
N LEU A 306 10.99 9.47 15.74
CA LEU A 306 11.86 8.43 16.31
C LEU A 306 13.10 8.29 15.42
N ARG A 307 14.27 8.11 16.01
CA ARG A 307 15.56 8.14 15.29
C ARG A 307 15.62 7.05 14.22
N GLY A 308 15.58 7.48 12.95
CA GLY A 308 15.67 6.63 11.75
C GLY A 308 17.06 6.62 11.09
N ASP A 309 18.00 7.34 11.70
CA ASP A 309 19.39 7.45 11.29
C ASP A 309 20.18 6.12 11.53
N ASP A 310 21.52 6.15 11.42
CA ASP A 310 22.38 4.95 11.45
C ASP A 310 21.91 3.81 10.53
N TRP A 311 21.53 4.17 9.30
CA TRP A 311 21.00 3.25 8.29
C TRP A 311 19.90 2.30 8.80
N LEU A 312 19.00 2.77 9.69
CA LEU A 312 18.08 1.94 10.48
C LEU A 312 17.50 0.71 9.76
N ILE A 313 16.90 0.89 8.56
CA ILE A 313 16.31 -0.22 7.80
C ILE A 313 17.29 -1.39 7.56
N ILE A 314 18.57 -1.07 7.27
CA ILE A 314 19.60 -2.08 7.03
C ILE A 314 20.11 -2.66 8.34
N ASN A 315 20.45 -1.81 9.32
CA ASN A 315 20.96 -2.27 10.61
C ASN A 315 19.92 -3.16 11.32
N ARG A 316 18.64 -2.83 11.20
CA ARG A 316 17.52 -3.66 11.67
C ARG A 316 17.43 -4.98 10.91
N TRP A 317 17.52 -5.00 9.58
CA TRP A 317 17.50 -6.25 8.82
C TRP A 317 18.70 -7.17 9.14
N ASP A 318 19.90 -6.62 9.29
CA ASP A 318 21.10 -7.39 9.69
C ASP A 318 20.93 -8.00 11.10
N GLN A 319 20.34 -7.25 12.04
CA GLN A 319 20.00 -7.76 13.37
C GLN A 319 18.95 -8.88 13.33
N LEU A 320 17.92 -8.76 12.49
CA LEU A 320 16.91 -9.79 12.33
C LEU A 320 17.45 -11.06 11.63
N PHE A 321 18.48 -10.92 10.80
CA PHE A 321 19.23 -12.05 10.28
C PHE A 321 20.09 -12.74 11.37
N GLN A 322 20.68 -11.99 12.31
CA GLN A 322 21.38 -12.56 13.47
C GLN A 322 20.42 -13.26 14.45
N LEU A 323 19.20 -12.73 14.62
CA LEU A 323 18.15 -13.33 15.45
C LEU A 323 17.35 -14.45 14.75
N ARG A 324 17.63 -14.72 13.46
CA ARG A 324 16.82 -15.56 12.57
C ARG A 324 16.34 -16.86 13.19
N ASP A 325 17.24 -17.62 13.82
CA ASP A 325 16.90 -18.95 14.32
C ASP A 325 16.01 -18.91 15.58
N GLN A 326 15.96 -17.76 16.27
CA GLN A 326 15.09 -17.49 17.42
C GLN A 326 13.73 -16.87 17.02
N LEU A 327 13.57 -16.40 15.77
CA LEU A 327 12.36 -15.75 15.26
C LEU A 327 11.57 -16.66 14.31
N THR A 328 10.25 -16.55 14.31
CA THR A 328 9.36 -17.22 13.32
C THR A 328 8.78 -16.21 12.34
N PHE A 329 8.35 -15.06 12.86
CA PHE A 329 7.69 -14.00 12.09
C PHE A 329 8.43 -12.67 12.23
N VAL A 330 8.61 -11.97 11.11
CA VAL A 330 9.03 -10.57 11.05
C VAL A 330 7.96 -9.78 10.31
N GLU A 331 7.53 -8.64 10.85
CA GLU A 331 6.48 -7.80 10.24
C GLU A 331 7.04 -6.44 9.78
N MET A 332 6.93 -6.16 8.49
CA MET A 332 7.27 -4.87 7.91
C MET A 332 6.17 -3.86 8.23
N VAL A 333 6.50 -2.82 8.99
CA VAL A 333 5.58 -1.75 9.38
C VAL A 333 5.97 -0.46 8.65
N THR A 334 5.20 0.03 7.67
CA THR A 334 3.92 -0.46 7.13
C THR A 334 3.84 -0.25 5.62
N TRP A 335 2.79 -0.69 4.94
CA TRP A 335 2.61 -0.43 3.52
C TRP A 335 2.29 1.04 3.23
N ASN A 336 1.41 1.66 4.02
CA ASN A 336 0.65 2.85 3.63
C ASN A 336 0.37 3.85 4.76
N ASP A 337 1.02 3.77 5.92
CA ASP A 337 0.85 4.79 6.98
C ASP A 337 1.62 6.08 6.68
N TYR A 338 1.05 6.87 5.77
CA TYR A 338 1.52 8.20 5.39
C TYR A 338 1.51 9.19 6.56
N GLY A 339 0.67 8.98 7.58
CA GLY A 339 0.59 9.87 8.73
C GLY A 339 1.80 9.75 9.65
N GLU A 340 2.34 8.54 9.76
CA GLU A 340 3.43 8.19 10.69
C GLU A 340 4.78 7.97 10.00
N SER A 341 4.84 8.23 8.69
CA SER A 341 6.05 8.21 7.84
C SER A 341 6.79 6.86 7.79
N ASN A 342 6.14 5.77 8.19
CA ASN A 342 6.73 4.43 8.20
C ASN A 342 6.34 3.58 6.96
N TYR A 343 5.65 4.17 5.99
CA TYR A 343 5.17 3.51 4.78
C TYR A 343 6.33 3.03 3.87
N PHE A 344 6.14 1.90 3.19
CA PHE A 344 7.01 1.38 2.13
C PHE A 344 6.41 1.58 0.73
N GLY A 345 5.08 1.54 0.61
CA GLY A 345 4.34 1.54 -0.65
C GLY A 345 4.33 2.89 -1.40
N PRO A 346 3.85 2.89 -2.66
CA PRO A 346 3.67 4.12 -3.42
C PRO A 346 2.57 5.00 -2.82
N PHE A 347 2.72 6.32 -2.90
CA PHE A 347 1.76 7.26 -2.29
C PHE A 347 0.37 7.19 -2.94
N GLY A 348 -0.57 6.55 -2.25
CA GLY A 348 -1.95 6.33 -2.70
C GLY A 348 -2.95 7.45 -2.40
N GLY A 349 -2.49 8.64 -1.96
CA GLY A 349 -3.35 9.81 -1.68
C GLY A 349 -4.26 9.72 -0.44
N ALA A 350 -4.44 8.54 0.14
CA ALA A 350 -5.39 8.26 1.22
C ALA A 350 -4.79 8.44 2.63
N GLN A 351 -4.08 9.55 2.83
CA GLN A 351 -3.40 9.94 4.07
C GLN A 351 -4.35 10.60 5.11
N PRO A 352 -3.99 10.64 6.41
CA PRO A 352 -4.73 11.40 7.41
C PRO A 352 -4.85 12.89 7.06
N ALA A 353 -6.00 13.49 7.35
CA ALA A 353 -6.22 14.92 7.07
C ALA A 353 -5.21 15.79 7.86
N GLY A 354 -4.56 16.74 7.16
CA GLY A 354 -3.47 17.55 7.70
C GLY A 354 -2.06 17.00 7.42
N THR A 355 -1.93 15.75 6.96
CA THR A 355 -0.65 15.19 6.49
C THR A 355 -0.20 15.92 5.23
N TYR A 356 0.97 16.55 5.27
CA TYR A 356 1.61 17.19 4.09
C TYR A 356 3.01 16.62 3.78
N TRP A 357 3.60 15.85 4.71
CA TRP A 357 4.99 15.39 4.66
C TRP A 357 5.22 14.10 3.86
N ALA A 358 4.17 13.38 3.48
CA ALA A 358 4.27 12.13 2.72
C ALA A 358 4.14 12.32 1.19
N GLN A 359 3.39 13.33 0.74
CA GLN A 359 3.23 13.59 -0.69
C GLN A 359 4.56 14.09 -1.28
N ASN A 360 5.02 13.44 -2.35
CA ASN A 360 6.33 13.65 -3.00
C ASN A 360 7.55 13.15 -2.20
N TYR A 361 7.35 12.38 -1.12
CA TYR A 361 8.41 11.71 -0.37
C TYR A 361 8.29 10.18 -0.55
N PRO A 362 8.70 9.61 -1.70
CA PRO A 362 8.57 8.19 -1.98
C PRO A 362 9.52 7.36 -1.11
N HIS A 363 9.02 6.26 -0.56
CA HIS A 363 9.81 5.28 0.22
C HIS A 363 10.02 3.96 -0.55
N THR A 364 9.49 3.84 -1.77
CA THR A 364 9.46 2.60 -2.58
C THR A 364 10.84 2.06 -2.94
N ALA A 365 11.90 2.88 -2.89
CA ALA A 365 13.28 2.41 -2.97
C ALA A 365 13.61 1.37 -1.89
N TRP A 366 13.11 1.56 -0.65
CA TRP A 366 13.29 0.60 0.45
C TRP A 366 12.56 -0.74 0.24
N ILE A 367 11.56 -0.83 -0.65
CA ILE A 367 10.96 -2.12 -1.04
C ILE A 367 12.03 -3.01 -1.69
N SER A 368 12.72 -2.50 -2.72
CA SER A 368 13.70 -3.27 -3.48
C SER A 368 14.97 -3.57 -2.68
N LEU A 369 15.39 -2.64 -1.80
CA LEU A 369 16.43 -2.87 -0.80
C LEU A 369 16.02 -3.99 0.18
N SER A 370 14.80 -3.95 0.72
CA SER A 370 14.35 -4.93 1.70
C SER A 370 14.24 -6.33 1.11
N LYS A 371 13.91 -6.48 -0.18
CA LYS A 371 13.83 -7.78 -0.87
C LYS A 371 15.09 -8.64 -0.74
N TYR A 372 16.28 -8.03 -0.69
CA TYR A 372 17.55 -8.72 -0.42
C TYR A 372 17.56 -9.37 0.98
N TYR A 373 17.15 -8.62 2.00
CA TYR A 373 17.11 -9.07 3.39
C TYR A 373 15.94 -10.02 3.70
N ILE A 374 14.77 -9.79 3.10
CA ILE A 374 13.62 -10.72 3.13
C ILE A 374 14.04 -12.08 2.56
N THR A 375 14.81 -12.08 1.46
CA THR A 375 15.37 -13.32 0.91
C THR A 375 16.33 -13.96 1.90
N ALA A 376 17.29 -13.20 2.45
CA ALA A 376 18.27 -13.70 3.41
C ALA A 376 17.62 -14.32 4.67
N TYR A 377 16.71 -13.60 5.32
CA TYR A 377 15.97 -14.08 6.49
C TYR A 377 15.24 -15.40 6.20
N LYS A 378 14.61 -15.52 5.02
CA LYS A 378 13.80 -16.70 4.67
C LYS A 378 14.62 -17.89 4.14
N THR A 379 15.85 -17.69 3.66
CA THR A 379 16.72 -18.78 3.15
C THR A 379 17.85 -19.16 4.09
N GLY A 380 18.25 -18.28 5.01
CA GLY A 380 19.47 -18.42 5.81
C GLY A 380 20.74 -17.98 5.09
N ALA A 381 20.64 -17.41 3.87
CA ALA A 381 21.77 -16.94 3.10
C ALA A 381 21.44 -15.69 2.28
N TYR A 382 22.27 -14.65 2.40
CA TYR A 382 22.16 -13.44 1.57
C TYR A 382 22.27 -13.80 0.07
N PRO A 383 21.35 -13.33 -0.79
CA PRO A 383 21.39 -13.63 -2.22
C PRO A 383 22.53 -12.87 -2.93
N THR A 384 23.02 -13.42 -4.05
CA THR A 384 24.06 -12.77 -4.86
C THR A 384 23.58 -11.41 -5.40
N ILE A 385 24.38 -10.36 -5.22
CA ILE A 385 24.13 -9.05 -5.83
C ILE A 385 24.58 -9.12 -7.28
N THR A 386 23.64 -9.15 -8.22
CA THR A 386 23.89 -9.22 -9.68
C THR A 386 23.65 -7.91 -10.42
N GLN A 387 23.13 -6.90 -9.73
CA GLN A 387 22.81 -5.57 -10.27
C GLN A 387 23.40 -4.53 -9.34
N ASP A 388 24.14 -3.56 -9.87
CA ASP A 388 24.66 -2.46 -9.07
C ASP A 388 23.57 -1.40 -8.85
N VAL A 389 23.39 -0.96 -7.61
CA VAL A 389 22.39 0.05 -7.20
C VAL A 389 22.95 0.92 -6.07
N VAL A 390 22.68 2.22 -6.10
CA VAL A 390 22.86 3.12 -4.94
C VAL A 390 21.49 3.53 -4.42
N TYR A 391 21.09 2.96 -3.28
CA TYR A 391 19.96 3.45 -2.50
C TYR A 391 20.39 4.68 -1.70
N TRP A 392 19.54 5.70 -1.60
CA TRP A 392 19.87 6.92 -0.87
C TRP A 392 18.63 7.57 -0.24
N TRP A 393 18.80 8.25 0.90
CA TRP A 393 17.73 9.02 1.54
C TRP A 393 18.24 10.20 2.37
N SER A 394 17.43 11.25 2.46
CA SER A 394 17.74 12.47 3.20
C SER A 394 16.46 13.16 3.67
N ARG A 395 16.52 13.86 4.81
CA ARG A 395 15.51 14.86 5.20
C ARG A 395 15.61 16.09 4.29
N PRO A 396 14.52 16.85 4.06
CA PRO A 396 14.50 18.02 3.17
C PRO A 396 15.12 19.30 3.78
N HIS A 397 15.48 19.29 5.06
CA HIS A 397 16.16 20.41 5.73
C HIS A 397 17.04 19.87 6.87
N PRO A 398 18.06 20.62 7.35
CA PRO A 398 18.79 20.23 8.55
C PRO A 398 17.87 20.25 9.78
N ALA A 399 18.14 19.44 10.80
CA ALA A 399 17.24 19.31 11.95
C ALA A 399 17.04 20.64 12.70
N LEU A 400 18.13 21.31 13.05
CA LEU A 400 18.09 22.44 13.98
C LEU A 400 17.64 23.78 13.35
N VAL A 401 17.31 23.84 12.06
CA VAL A 401 16.77 25.08 11.43
C VAL A 401 15.35 25.36 11.90
N THR A 402 14.92 26.62 11.82
CA THR A 402 13.57 27.06 12.24
C THR A 402 12.69 27.27 11.02
N ALA A 403 11.51 26.65 10.97
CA ALA A 403 10.54 26.83 9.88
C ALA A 403 9.87 28.21 9.93
N THR A 404 9.55 28.80 8.78
CA THR A 404 9.05 30.19 8.70
C THR A 404 7.54 30.36 8.90
N GLY A 405 6.75 29.30 8.70
CA GLY A 405 5.28 29.35 8.73
C GLY A 405 4.65 28.24 9.59
N ASP A 406 5.42 27.60 10.47
CA ASP A 406 4.97 26.48 11.29
C ASP A 406 4.47 26.94 12.66
N SER A 407 3.19 26.75 12.93
CA SER A 407 2.55 27.10 14.20
C SER A 407 2.48 25.95 15.21
N LEU A 408 2.83 24.73 14.81
CA LEU A 408 2.83 23.55 15.69
C LEU A 408 4.20 23.31 16.34
N GLY A 409 5.27 23.76 15.69
CA GLY A 409 6.64 23.66 16.21
C GLY A 409 7.31 22.32 15.93
N ARG A 410 8.60 22.22 16.28
CA ARG A 410 9.40 21.01 16.02
C ARG A 410 8.79 19.79 16.70
N PRO A 411 8.82 18.59 16.06
CA PRO A 411 8.39 17.35 16.67
C PRO A 411 9.21 17.02 17.93
N ASN A 412 8.61 16.36 18.92
CA ASN A 412 9.40 15.78 20.02
C ASN A 412 10.43 14.79 19.45
N GLY A 413 11.64 14.77 20.01
CA GLY A 413 12.76 13.98 19.50
C GLY A 413 13.52 14.58 18.32
N TYR A 414 13.15 15.78 17.82
CA TYR A 414 13.80 16.43 16.68
C TYR A 414 15.33 16.55 16.76
N ASN A 415 15.87 16.66 17.97
CA ASN A 415 17.30 16.82 18.24
C ASN A 415 18.09 15.51 18.23
N TRP A 416 17.43 14.37 18.01
CA TRP A 416 18.05 13.05 17.80
C TRP A 416 18.38 12.79 16.32
N ALA A 417 18.10 13.76 15.44
CA ALA A 417 18.13 13.58 13.99
C ALA A 417 19.51 13.97 13.41
N ASP A 418 20.27 12.99 12.93
CA ASP A 418 21.65 13.13 12.41
C ASP A 418 21.64 13.72 10.99
N ASP A 419 22.23 14.89 10.76
CA ASP A 419 22.14 15.63 9.48
C ASP A 419 23.09 15.08 8.38
N TYR A 420 22.66 13.99 7.72
CA TYR A 420 23.34 13.36 6.57
C TYR A 420 22.40 13.04 5.40
N LEU A 421 22.96 13.01 4.19
CA LEU A 421 22.51 12.11 3.13
C LEU A 421 22.99 10.69 3.48
N TRP A 422 22.06 9.80 3.77
CA TRP A 422 22.32 8.38 3.98
C TRP A 422 22.27 7.64 2.65
N ALA A 423 23.12 6.63 2.47
CA ALA A 423 23.11 5.79 1.28
C ALA A 423 23.62 4.37 1.52
N ALA A 424 23.26 3.44 0.63
CA ALA A 424 23.76 2.07 0.60
C ALA A 424 24.05 1.65 -0.85
N ALA A 425 25.32 1.39 -1.14
CA ALA A 425 25.77 0.92 -2.44
C ALA A 425 25.81 -0.61 -2.47
N PHE A 426 24.89 -1.20 -3.21
CA PHE A 426 24.86 -2.61 -3.56
C PHE A 426 25.78 -2.79 -4.77
N CYS A 427 26.90 -3.47 -4.59
CA CYS A 427 27.92 -3.64 -5.63
C CYS A 427 28.16 -5.12 -5.94
N SER A 428 27.96 -5.48 -7.22
CA SER A 428 28.15 -6.82 -7.79
C SER A 428 29.62 -7.17 -8.11
N SER A 429 30.52 -6.19 -7.98
CA SER A 429 31.98 -6.35 -7.89
C SER A 429 32.55 -5.10 -7.22
N THR A 430 33.87 -5.04 -6.96
CA THR A 430 34.52 -3.83 -6.42
C THR A 430 34.12 -2.57 -7.21
N CYS A 431 33.74 -1.52 -6.48
CA CYS A 431 33.15 -0.29 -7.02
C CYS A 431 33.72 0.96 -6.33
N THR A 432 33.50 2.12 -6.95
CA THR A 432 33.76 3.44 -6.38
C THR A 432 32.50 4.29 -6.53
N VAL A 433 32.03 4.90 -5.44
CA VAL A 433 30.82 5.74 -5.45
C VAL A 433 31.17 7.17 -5.05
N THR A 434 30.70 8.16 -5.81
CA THR A 434 30.71 9.57 -5.40
C THR A 434 29.29 9.97 -5.03
N LEU A 435 29.12 10.49 -3.81
CA LEU A 435 27.89 11.15 -3.38
C LEU A 435 28.13 12.66 -3.40
N THR A 436 27.11 13.41 -3.81
CA THR A 436 27.06 14.87 -3.75
C THR A 436 25.70 15.30 -3.24
N LEU A 437 25.67 16.32 -2.38
CA LEU A 437 24.46 17.00 -1.92
C LEU A 437 24.80 18.47 -1.70
N GLY A 438 24.29 19.35 -2.56
CA GLY A 438 24.61 20.77 -2.51
C GLY A 438 26.12 21.03 -2.64
N SER A 439 26.71 21.66 -1.64
CA SER A 439 28.17 21.88 -1.53
C SER A 439 28.96 20.69 -0.98
N SER A 440 28.31 19.71 -0.34
CA SER A 440 28.98 18.50 0.15
C SER A 440 29.26 17.55 -1.01
N THR A 441 30.47 16.99 -1.09
CA THR A 441 30.78 15.87 -2.00
C THR A 441 31.85 14.96 -1.39
N GLN A 442 31.73 13.64 -1.62
CA GLN A 442 32.68 12.64 -1.13
C GLN A 442 32.74 11.43 -2.06
N THR A 443 33.95 10.94 -2.34
CA THR A 443 34.19 9.72 -3.12
C THR A 443 34.67 8.59 -2.23
N PHE A 444 33.89 7.51 -2.21
CA PHE A 444 34.15 6.27 -1.50
C PHE A 444 34.76 5.27 -2.50
N SER A 445 36.06 5.04 -2.41
CA SER A 445 36.81 4.19 -3.35
C SER A 445 37.05 2.80 -2.79
N ASN A 446 37.23 1.81 -3.67
CA ASN A 446 37.51 0.41 -3.31
C ASN A 446 36.43 -0.24 -2.42
N LEU A 447 35.18 0.18 -2.58
CA LEU A 447 34.03 -0.45 -1.95
C LEU A 447 33.92 -1.91 -2.42
N ALA A 448 33.68 -2.82 -1.49
CA ALA A 448 33.72 -4.26 -1.74
C ALA A 448 32.48 -4.76 -2.48
N TYR A 449 32.56 -5.99 -3.00
CA TYR A 449 31.37 -6.78 -3.32
C TYR A 449 30.46 -6.87 -2.07
N GLY A 450 29.15 -6.66 -2.25
CA GLY A 450 28.17 -6.68 -1.16
C GLY A 450 27.46 -5.34 -0.97
N VAL A 451 26.91 -5.12 0.22
CA VAL A 451 26.23 -3.88 0.61
C VAL A 451 27.18 -2.99 1.40
N ASN A 452 27.45 -1.80 0.89
CA ASN A 452 28.36 -0.83 1.48
C ASN A 452 27.54 0.34 2.05
N LYS A 453 27.64 0.59 3.36
CA LYS A 453 26.92 1.67 4.07
C LYS A 453 27.70 2.99 3.93
N LEU A 454 27.09 4.00 3.31
CA LEU A 454 27.72 5.29 2.97
C LEU A 454 26.91 6.44 3.58
N LYS A 455 27.58 7.53 3.99
CA LYS A 455 26.89 8.77 4.40
C LYS A 455 27.72 10.01 4.05
N LEU A 456 27.05 11.10 3.71
CA LEU A 456 27.63 12.39 3.34
C LEU A 456 26.98 13.50 4.18
N PRO A 457 27.72 14.46 4.78
CA PRO A 457 27.13 15.54 5.58
C PRO A 457 26.09 16.34 4.78
N LEU A 458 24.91 16.56 5.37
CA LEU A 458 23.80 17.24 4.73
C LEU A 458 24.12 18.72 4.46
N ALA A 459 23.89 19.17 3.24
CA ALA A 459 24.05 20.56 2.83
C ALA A 459 22.93 20.98 1.86
N VAL A 460 22.72 22.29 1.73
CA VAL A 460 21.62 22.88 0.97
C VAL A 460 21.88 22.74 -0.54
N GLY A 461 20.91 22.15 -1.26
CA GLY A 461 20.99 21.94 -2.71
C GLY A 461 20.41 20.60 -3.17
N THR A 462 20.77 20.19 -4.39
CA THR A 462 20.32 18.94 -5.02
C THR A 462 21.28 17.77 -4.77
N VAL A 463 20.76 16.54 -4.92
CA VAL A 463 21.54 15.30 -4.83
C VAL A 463 22.21 15.00 -6.18
N GLY A 464 23.40 14.40 -6.14
CA GLY A 464 24.08 13.78 -7.27
C GLY A 464 24.74 12.46 -6.86
N ILE A 465 24.59 11.44 -7.69
CA ILE A 465 25.03 10.06 -7.41
C ILE A 465 25.83 9.56 -8.62
N LYS A 466 27.08 9.12 -8.39
CA LYS A 466 27.91 8.50 -9.41
C LYS A 466 28.49 7.18 -8.91
N MET A 467 28.50 6.14 -9.75
CA MET A 467 29.25 4.91 -9.51
C MET A 467 30.17 4.62 -10.69
N VAL A 468 31.40 4.21 -10.37
CA VAL A 468 32.45 3.79 -11.29
C VAL A 468 32.90 2.37 -10.94
N LYS A 469 33.12 1.53 -11.95
CA LYS A 469 33.63 0.16 -11.81
C LYS A 469 34.79 -0.02 -12.80
N GLY A 470 35.99 -0.22 -12.26
CA GLY A 470 37.22 -0.04 -13.03
C GLY A 470 37.33 1.40 -13.55
N SER A 471 37.41 1.58 -14.87
CA SER A 471 37.34 2.88 -15.55
C SER A 471 35.92 3.29 -15.97
N THR A 472 34.96 2.37 -15.96
CA THR A 472 33.61 2.59 -16.53
C THR A 472 32.70 3.27 -15.50
N THR A 473 32.14 4.42 -15.85
CA THR A 473 31.04 5.03 -15.07
C THR A 473 29.75 4.30 -15.41
N VAL A 474 29.12 3.67 -14.41
CA VAL A 474 27.91 2.83 -14.56
C VAL A 474 26.65 3.46 -13.99
N ILE A 475 26.80 4.43 -13.08
CA ILE A 475 25.73 5.35 -12.63
C ILE A 475 26.29 6.76 -12.73
N ASN A 476 25.51 7.70 -13.26
CA ASN A 476 25.81 9.14 -13.26
C ASN A 476 24.49 9.92 -13.28
N ALA A 477 23.86 10.02 -12.12
CA ALA A 477 22.51 10.56 -11.93
C ALA A 477 22.52 11.85 -11.11
N SER A 478 21.62 12.76 -11.46
CA SER A 478 21.28 13.95 -10.68
C SER A 478 19.77 13.92 -10.40
N PRO A 479 19.32 13.24 -9.34
CA PRO A 479 17.89 12.98 -9.11
C PRO A 479 17.07 14.27 -8.99
N THR A 480 15.91 14.28 -9.64
CA THR A 480 14.99 15.43 -9.66
C THR A 480 13.81 15.21 -8.71
N GLY A 481 13.16 16.31 -8.30
CA GLY A 481 12.02 16.27 -7.37
C GLY A 481 12.40 16.32 -5.89
N PHE A 482 13.69 16.26 -5.54
CA PHE A 482 14.19 16.45 -4.19
C PHE A 482 15.35 17.47 -4.12
N SER A 483 15.35 18.29 -3.08
CA SER A 483 16.44 19.19 -2.72
C SER A 483 16.37 19.53 -1.24
N VAL A 484 17.51 19.67 -0.59
CA VAL A 484 17.60 20.19 0.78
C VAL A 484 17.53 21.70 0.76
N VAL A 485 16.63 22.29 1.57
CA VAL A 485 16.47 23.73 1.73
C VAL A 485 17.11 24.23 3.04
N ALA A 486 17.62 25.46 3.03
CA ALA A 486 18.19 26.10 4.22
C ALA A 486 17.13 26.37 5.31
N THR A 487 15.93 26.77 4.88
CA THR A 487 14.83 27.15 5.76
C THR A 487 13.51 26.65 5.16
N PRO A 488 12.81 25.70 5.79
CA PRO A 488 11.53 25.21 5.29
C PRO A 488 10.36 26.14 5.67
N SER A 489 9.24 26.02 4.97
CA SER A 489 7.99 26.68 5.38
C SER A 489 7.34 26.00 6.60
N GLN A 490 7.40 24.67 6.66
CA GLN A 490 6.85 23.82 7.72
C GLN A 490 7.82 22.68 8.04
N TYR A 491 7.81 22.14 9.26
CA TYR A 491 8.76 21.09 9.67
C TYR A 491 8.44 19.75 9.01
N ASN A 492 9.36 19.24 8.17
CA ASN A 492 9.26 17.91 7.60
C ASN A 492 10.48 17.07 7.95
N TYR A 493 10.30 16.17 8.92
CA TYR A 493 11.31 15.19 9.34
C TYR A 493 11.18 13.86 8.60
N ASN A 494 10.25 13.71 7.65
CA ASN A 494 10.22 12.59 6.72
C ASN A 494 11.43 12.64 5.77
N VAL A 495 11.70 11.53 5.08
CA VAL A 495 12.82 11.43 4.12
C VAL A 495 12.32 11.16 2.70
N PHE A 496 13.05 11.68 1.71
CA PHE A 496 12.91 11.20 0.35
C PHE A 496 13.81 9.98 0.18
N VAL A 497 13.35 8.87 -0.40
CA VAL A 497 14.16 7.67 -0.64
C VAL A 497 14.27 7.37 -2.13
N GLY A 498 15.47 7.52 -2.69
CA GLY A 498 15.79 7.22 -4.08
C GLY A 498 16.61 5.94 -4.27
N ALA A 499 16.74 5.51 -5.53
CA ALA A 499 17.48 4.32 -5.92
C ALA A 499 18.04 4.47 -7.35
N GLU A 500 19.34 4.72 -7.47
CA GLU A 500 20.00 4.84 -8.77
C GLU A 500 20.53 3.48 -9.20
N THR A 501 20.01 2.93 -10.30
CA THR A 501 20.37 1.59 -10.80
C THR A 501 21.34 1.73 -11.97
N ALA A 502 22.43 0.94 -11.97
CA ALA A 502 23.40 0.94 -13.05
C ALA A 502 22.80 0.46 -14.37
N THR A 503 22.98 1.23 -15.44
CA THR A 503 22.52 0.85 -16.78
C THR A 503 23.46 -0.17 -17.40
N ILE A 504 22.90 -1.28 -17.90
CA ILE A 504 23.68 -2.27 -18.63
C ILE A 504 24.07 -1.67 -19.99
N ALA A 505 25.35 -1.34 -20.14
CA ALA A 505 25.92 -0.92 -21.41
C ALA A 505 25.98 -2.10 -22.39
N VAL A 506 24.89 -2.35 -23.11
CA VAL A 506 24.84 -3.32 -24.21
C VAL A 506 25.87 -2.90 -25.26
N THR A 507 27.03 -3.55 -25.24
CA THR A 507 28.20 -3.12 -25.99
C THR A 507 28.10 -3.60 -27.44
N GLY A 508 27.21 -2.99 -28.22
CA GLY A 508 27.03 -3.25 -29.64
C GLY A 508 28.33 -2.98 -30.41
N THR A 509 29.13 -4.02 -30.64
CA THR A 509 30.46 -3.89 -31.24
C THR A 509 30.35 -3.66 -32.74
N SER A 510 30.38 -2.39 -33.15
CA SER A 510 30.44 -1.96 -34.55
C SER A 510 31.66 -2.52 -35.27
N SER A 511 31.51 -3.69 -35.87
CA SER A 511 32.54 -4.37 -36.66
C SER A 511 32.33 -4.04 -38.14
N SER A 512 33.09 -3.07 -38.65
CA SER A 512 33.06 -2.69 -40.06
C SER A 512 33.75 -3.73 -40.94
N ILE A 513 32.97 -4.48 -41.74
CA ILE A 513 33.49 -5.38 -42.77
C ILE A 513 33.06 -4.84 -44.14
N SER A 514 34.04 -4.38 -44.93
CA SER A 514 33.82 -3.90 -46.29
C SER A 514 33.90 -5.03 -47.30
N THR A 515 32.82 -5.29 -48.03
CA THR A 515 32.87 -6.14 -49.24
C THR A 515 31.93 -5.65 -50.34
N SER A 516 32.50 -5.42 -51.52
CA SER A 516 31.91 -5.39 -52.87
C SER A 516 30.39 -5.26 -53.03
N THR A 517 29.97 -4.17 -53.69
CA THR A 517 28.64 -4.03 -54.31
C THR A 517 28.36 -5.08 -55.38
N THR A 518 27.13 -5.58 -55.42
CA THR A 518 26.50 -6.11 -56.64
C THR A 518 25.01 -5.75 -56.60
N SER A 519 24.49 -5.20 -57.69
CA SER A 519 23.25 -4.42 -57.67
C SER A 519 22.01 -5.26 -58.00
N SER A 520 21.02 -5.28 -57.11
CA SER A 520 19.67 -5.78 -57.39
C SER A 520 18.59 -4.91 -56.76
N THR A 521 17.87 -4.15 -57.58
CA THR A 521 16.55 -3.54 -57.38
C THR A 521 16.09 -3.23 -55.95
N SER A 522 16.13 -1.95 -55.58
CA SER A 522 15.45 -1.40 -54.41
C SER A 522 13.93 -1.63 -54.51
N ALA A 523 13.36 -2.38 -53.56
CA ALA A 523 11.92 -2.48 -53.36
C ALA A 523 11.48 -1.47 -52.28
N THR A 524 10.52 -0.61 -52.62
CA THR A 524 10.10 0.54 -51.80
C THR A 524 9.70 0.15 -50.37
N ALA A 525 10.31 0.80 -49.38
CA ALA A 525 9.87 0.73 -47.99
C ALA A 525 8.42 1.22 -47.88
N THR A 526 7.48 0.29 -47.72
CA THR A 526 6.07 0.63 -47.55
C THR A 526 5.84 1.14 -46.13
N SER A 527 5.91 2.45 -45.97
CA SER A 527 5.48 3.16 -44.77
C SER A 527 3.98 2.96 -44.58
N SER A 528 3.57 1.93 -43.85
CA SER A 528 2.18 1.70 -43.45
C SER A 528 1.75 2.71 -42.37
N SER A 529 1.66 3.98 -42.78
CA SER A 529 1.27 5.11 -41.95
C SER A 529 -0.17 4.93 -41.47
N THR A 530 -0.33 4.32 -40.31
CA THR A 530 -1.64 4.19 -39.66
C THR A 530 -1.97 5.54 -39.04
N SER A 531 -2.51 6.46 -39.86
CA SER A 531 -2.72 7.86 -39.54
C SER A 531 -3.85 8.06 -38.53
N PHE A 532 -3.51 7.79 -37.27
CA PHE A 532 -4.28 8.15 -36.09
C PHE A 532 -4.13 9.66 -35.83
N THR A 533 -5.22 10.40 -36.02
CA THR A 533 -5.33 11.82 -35.68
C THR A 533 -5.72 11.96 -34.21
N SER A 534 -5.15 12.96 -33.51
CA SER A 534 -5.52 13.28 -32.13
C SER A 534 -6.95 13.82 -32.06
N VAL A 535 -7.81 13.17 -31.27
CA VAL A 535 -9.18 13.64 -30.96
C VAL A 535 -9.17 14.53 -29.72
N GLY A 536 -8.31 14.22 -28.75
CA GLY A 536 -8.13 14.99 -27.51
C GLY A 536 -8.43 14.18 -26.25
N CYS A 537 -8.53 14.87 -25.12
CA CYS A 537 -8.77 14.24 -23.83
C CYS A 537 -10.25 13.87 -23.66
N ILE A 538 -10.57 12.65 -23.21
CA ILE A 538 -11.93 12.24 -22.81
C ILE A 538 -11.92 11.59 -21.43
N ALA A 539 -13.08 11.52 -20.77
CA ALA A 539 -13.25 10.76 -19.53
C ALA A 539 -13.28 9.24 -19.78
N GLU A 540 -12.71 8.46 -18.86
CA GLU A 540 -12.58 7.00 -18.93
C GLU A 540 -13.27 6.32 -17.73
N GLY A 541 -13.85 5.14 -17.94
CA GLY A 541 -14.64 4.39 -16.96
C GLY A 541 -13.90 3.21 -16.34
N THR A 542 -14.20 2.91 -15.08
CA THR A 542 -13.36 2.02 -14.25
C THR A 542 -13.63 0.52 -14.38
N THR A 543 -14.72 0.09 -15.02
CA THR A 543 -15.18 -1.32 -15.00
C THR A 543 -15.94 -1.75 -16.26
N GLY A 544 -15.51 -2.84 -16.91
CA GLY A 544 -16.29 -3.56 -17.92
C GLY A 544 -16.88 -2.67 -19.04
N THR A 545 -18.20 -2.75 -19.23
CA THR A 545 -18.95 -1.99 -20.25
C THR A 545 -19.05 -0.48 -19.97
N ARG A 546 -18.39 0.03 -18.94
CA ARG A 546 -18.25 1.48 -18.66
C ARG A 546 -17.04 2.13 -19.34
N ARG A 547 -16.11 1.34 -19.89
CA ARG A 547 -14.92 1.88 -20.55
C ARG A 547 -15.26 2.63 -21.84
N ALA A 548 -14.56 3.73 -22.10
CA ALA A 548 -14.69 4.49 -23.33
C ALA A 548 -14.25 3.64 -24.52
N LEU A 549 -13.12 2.91 -24.38
CA LEU A 549 -12.63 1.92 -25.35
C LEU A 549 -12.64 0.51 -24.73
N THR A 550 -13.37 -0.42 -25.35
CA THR A 550 -13.66 -1.77 -24.81
C THR A 550 -12.94 -2.92 -25.53
N GLY A 551 -12.01 -2.63 -26.43
CA GLY A 551 -11.23 -3.63 -27.18
C GLY A 551 -9.93 -4.05 -26.49
N ALA A 552 -8.93 -4.43 -27.30
CA ALA A 552 -7.61 -4.82 -26.82
C ALA A 552 -6.96 -3.69 -25.99
N ASN A 553 -6.20 -4.07 -24.97
CA ASN A 553 -5.52 -3.14 -24.09
C ASN A 553 -4.27 -3.78 -23.47
N TYR A 554 -3.28 -2.96 -23.12
CA TYR A 554 -2.04 -3.40 -22.47
C TYR A 554 -1.39 -2.27 -21.66
N THR A 555 -0.41 -2.62 -20.84
CA THR A 555 0.42 -1.67 -20.07
C THR A 555 1.89 -1.88 -20.44
N ASN A 556 2.67 -0.80 -20.52
CA ASN A 556 4.08 -0.86 -20.91
C ASN A 556 4.93 0.19 -20.17
N SER A 557 6.08 -0.22 -19.64
CA SER A 557 7.04 0.65 -18.95
C SER A 557 7.76 1.64 -19.87
N ALA A 558 7.60 1.53 -21.20
CA ALA A 558 8.09 2.50 -22.18
C ALA A 558 6.96 2.94 -23.13
N MET A 559 5.73 3.09 -22.62
CA MET A 559 4.55 3.51 -23.39
C MET A 559 4.74 4.89 -24.04
N THR A 560 4.27 5.02 -25.28
CA THR A 560 4.07 6.30 -25.98
C THR A 560 2.78 6.21 -26.81
N PRO A 561 2.17 7.34 -27.24
CA PRO A 561 0.99 7.33 -28.09
C PRO A 561 1.28 6.63 -29.43
N ALA A 562 2.47 6.79 -30.00
CA ALA A 562 2.89 6.07 -31.21
C ALA A 562 2.89 4.54 -31.02
N LYS A 563 3.39 4.03 -29.87
CA LYS A 563 3.30 2.61 -29.53
C LYS A 563 1.87 2.14 -29.29
N CYS A 564 1.02 2.99 -28.73
CA CYS A 564 -0.39 2.67 -28.54
C CYS A 564 -1.14 2.61 -29.89
N GLN A 565 -0.96 3.60 -30.76
CA GLN A 565 -1.52 3.64 -32.11
C GLN A 565 -1.04 2.47 -32.98
N SER A 566 0.23 2.07 -32.86
CA SER A 566 0.80 0.90 -33.54
C SER A 566 0.15 -0.41 -33.04
N PHE A 567 -0.01 -0.59 -31.73
CA PHE A 567 -0.73 -1.73 -31.16
C PHE A 567 -2.21 -1.75 -31.57
N CYS A 568 -2.88 -0.60 -31.54
CA CYS A 568 -4.26 -0.44 -31.97
C CYS A 568 -4.44 -0.36 -33.50
N SER A 569 -3.45 -0.77 -34.30
CA SER A 569 -3.48 -0.66 -35.77
C SER A 569 -4.64 -1.43 -36.43
N SER A 570 -5.23 -2.42 -35.77
CA SER A 570 -6.46 -3.12 -36.21
C SER A 570 -7.77 -2.43 -35.83
N TYR A 571 -7.76 -1.36 -35.03
CA TYR A 571 -8.95 -0.71 -34.44
C TYR A 571 -9.24 0.69 -35.01
N THR A 572 -10.45 1.22 -34.82
CA THR A 572 -10.82 2.60 -35.25
C THR A 572 -10.19 3.67 -34.35
N TYR A 573 -10.11 3.39 -33.05
CA TYR A 573 -9.64 4.28 -31.99
C TYR A 573 -8.49 3.65 -31.20
N ALA A 574 -7.58 4.51 -30.75
CA ALA A 574 -6.47 4.20 -29.87
C ALA A 574 -6.44 5.25 -28.75
N GLY A 575 -6.03 4.88 -27.54
CA GLY A 575 -6.05 5.80 -26.41
C GLY A 575 -5.08 5.45 -25.30
N THR A 576 -4.33 6.45 -24.83
CA THR A 576 -3.36 6.27 -23.73
C THR A 576 -3.91 6.82 -22.42
N GLU A 577 -3.73 6.07 -21.33
CA GLU A 577 -4.12 6.44 -19.96
C GLU A 577 -2.92 6.26 -18.99
N TYR A 578 -2.94 7.02 -17.89
CA TYR A 578 -2.10 6.81 -16.70
C TYR A 578 -0.61 6.53 -16.99
N SER A 579 -0.01 7.33 -17.88
CA SER A 579 1.41 7.31 -18.30
C SER A 579 1.89 6.04 -19.04
N THR A 580 1.22 4.90 -18.85
CA THR A 580 1.74 3.55 -19.11
C THR A 580 0.76 2.65 -19.86
N GLN A 581 -0.52 3.02 -19.92
CA GLN A 581 -1.60 2.15 -20.41
C GLN A 581 -2.04 2.55 -21.82
N CYS A 582 -2.52 1.57 -22.58
CA CYS A 582 -3.08 1.75 -23.91
C CYS A 582 -4.36 0.92 -24.07
N TYR A 583 -5.38 1.51 -24.67
CA TYR A 583 -6.68 0.94 -24.96
C TYR A 583 -7.04 1.15 -26.43
N CYS A 584 -7.71 0.17 -27.03
CA CYS A 584 -8.19 0.21 -28.42
C CYS A 584 -9.70 0.00 -28.49
N GLY A 585 -10.37 0.51 -29.52
CA GLY A 585 -11.79 0.25 -29.73
C GLY A 585 -12.28 0.60 -31.14
N ASN A 586 -13.41 0.04 -31.55
CA ASN A 586 -14.03 0.35 -32.85
C ASN A 586 -15.17 1.39 -32.73
N SER A 587 -15.62 1.66 -31.51
CA SER A 587 -16.58 2.69 -31.13
C SER A 587 -16.22 3.22 -29.74
N ILE A 588 -16.79 4.37 -29.37
CA ILE A 588 -16.72 4.94 -28.01
C ILE A 588 -18.02 4.60 -27.30
N THR A 589 -17.98 4.17 -26.03
CA THR A 589 -19.22 3.87 -25.26
C THR A 589 -19.66 5.04 -24.38
N ASN A 590 -20.96 5.36 -24.41
CA ASN A 590 -21.59 6.43 -23.62
C ASN A 590 -21.88 5.99 -22.16
N ASN A 591 -20.90 5.36 -21.51
CA ASN A 591 -21.06 4.77 -20.17
C ASN A 591 -19.86 5.08 -19.23
N GLY A 592 -19.08 6.09 -19.61
CA GLY A 592 -17.90 6.60 -18.89
C GLY A 592 -17.35 7.86 -19.58
N ALA A 593 -17.31 7.83 -20.92
CA ALA A 593 -17.16 9.04 -21.73
C ALA A 593 -18.53 9.72 -21.97
N THR A 594 -18.55 11.05 -21.96
CA THR A 594 -19.69 11.89 -22.39
C THR A 594 -19.76 12.07 -23.91
N GLY A 595 -19.07 11.20 -24.67
CA GLY A 595 -18.80 11.38 -26.10
C GLY A 595 -18.00 12.65 -26.45
N SER A 596 -17.57 13.43 -25.45
CA SER A 596 -17.14 14.82 -25.60
C SER A 596 -15.71 15.03 -25.11
N VAL A 597 -14.97 15.90 -25.81
CA VAL A 597 -13.60 16.28 -25.42
C VAL A 597 -13.62 17.17 -24.19
N VAL A 598 -12.84 16.83 -23.18
CA VAL A 598 -12.64 17.61 -21.95
C VAL A 598 -11.32 18.40 -22.00
N ALA A 599 -11.11 19.28 -21.02
CA ALA A 599 -9.90 20.09 -20.95
C ALA A 599 -8.62 19.22 -20.97
N SER A 600 -7.65 19.59 -21.82
CA SER A 600 -6.39 18.87 -22.01
C SER A 600 -5.52 18.80 -20.74
N SER A 601 -5.76 19.71 -19.77
CA SER A 601 -5.21 19.65 -18.40
C SER A 601 -5.48 18.33 -17.69
N ASN A 602 -6.55 17.62 -18.06
CA ASN A 602 -6.94 16.35 -17.45
C ASN A 602 -6.14 15.17 -18.04
N CYS A 603 -5.54 15.36 -19.23
CA CYS A 603 -4.64 14.42 -19.89
C CYS A 603 -3.18 14.91 -19.82
N ASN A 604 -2.72 15.25 -18.61
CA ASN A 604 -1.41 15.84 -18.35
C ASN A 604 -0.32 14.83 -17.93
N SER A 605 -0.66 13.55 -17.75
CA SER A 605 0.29 12.54 -17.28
C SER A 605 1.31 12.20 -18.37
N LYS A 606 2.59 12.24 -18.04
CA LYS A 606 3.68 12.08 -19.01
C LYS A 606 3.89 10.63 -19.40
N CYS A 607 4.07 10.37 -20.69
CA CYS A 607 4.35 9.03 -21.20
C CYS A 607 5.68 8.51 -20.65
N VAL A 608 5.72 7.29 -20.09
CA VAL A 608 6.98 6.76 -19.51
C VAL A 608 8.03 6.45 -20.59
N GLY A 609 7.60 6.21 -21.84
CA GLY A 609 8.50 6.05 -22.98
C GLY A 609 8.97 7.36 -23.63
N ASP A 610 8.35 8.51 -23.32
CA ASP A 610 8.77 9.85 -23.77
C ASP A 610 8.09 10.93 -22.92
N SER A 611 8.83 11.53 -21.97
CA SER A 611 8.28 12.52 -21.04
C SER A 611 7.93 13.87 -21.67
N SER A 612 8.26 14.11 -22.95
CA SER A 612 7.72 15.25 -23.69
C SER A 612 6.23 15.08 -23.96
N GLN A 613 5.77 13.84 -24.17
CA GLN A 613 4.42 13.49 -24.65
C GLN A 613 3.44 13.20 -23.50
N SER A 614 2.13 13.36 -23.76
CA SER A 614 1.06 13.12 -22.79
C SER A 614 0.31 11.80 -23.04
N CYS A 615 0.27 10.94 -22.02
CA CYS A 615 -0.39 9.65 -22.00
C CYS A 615 -1.56 9.64 -21.00
N GLY A 616 -2.57 10.46 -21.30
CA GLY A 616 -3.81 10.55 -20.53
C GLY A 616 -3.63 11.14 -19.13
N GLY A 617 -4.47 10.70 -18.20
CA GLY A 617 -4.50 11.07 -16.79
C GLY A 617 -5.25 10.01 -15.97
N SER A 618 -5.49 10.27 -14.68
CA SER A 618 -6.31 9.37 -13.85
C SER A 618 -7.78 9.47 -14.25
N TYR A 619 -8.35 8.41 -14.83
CA TYR A 619 -9.71 8.39 -15.39
C TYR A 619 -9.89 9.30 -16.62
N TYR A 620 -8.80 9.58 -17.34
CA TYR A 620 -8.81 10.41 -18.54
C TYR A 620 -7.93 9.83 -19.63
N LEU A 621 -8.55 9.47 -20.75
CA LEU A 621 -7.89 8.84 -21.89
C LEU A 621 -7.58 9.91 -22.95
N ASN A 622 -6.31 9.98 -23.38
CA ASN A 622 -5.90 10.83 -24.50
C ASN A 622 -6.18 10.06 -25.80
N LEU A 623 -7.23 10.46 -26.52
CA LEU A 623 -7.86 9.70 -27.60
C LEU A 623 -7.31 10.08 -28.98
N TYR A 624 -7.15 9.06 -29.82
CA TYR A 624 -6.80 9.15 -31.23
C TYR A 624 -7.76 8.31 -32.07
N SER A 625 -8.07 8.75 -33.29
CA SER A 625 -8.91 8.02 -34.25
C SER A 625 -8.27 7.97 -35.63
N LYS A 626 -8.51 6.91 -36.40
CA LYS A 626 -8.10 6.86 -37.80
C LYS A 626 -8.84 7.92 -38.62
N SER A 627 -8.11 8.60 -39.52
CA SER A 627 -8.71 9.54 -40.48
C SER A 627 -9.72 8.82 -41.37
N GLY A 628 -11.02 9.08 -41.15
CA GLY A 628 -12.12 8.40 -41.86
C GLY A 628 -13.45 8.32 -41.09
N SER A 629 -13.49 8.65 -39.81
CA SER A 629 -14.73 8.63 -39.01
C SER A 629 -15.02 9.97 -38.33
N SER A 630 -15.62 10.89 -39.07
CA SER A 630 -15.99 12.23 -38.60
C SER A 630 -17.51 12.40 -38.46
N SER A 631 -17.98 12.65 -37.24
CA SER A 631 -19.26 13.31 -36.96
C SER A 631 -18.95 14.65 -36.28
N SER A 632 -19.04 15.74 -37.04
CA SER A 632 -18.57 17.07 -36.62
C SER A 632 -19.60 17.84 -35.78
N SER A 633 -19.13 18.79 -34.97
CA SER A 633 -19.91 19.92 -34.43
C SER A 633 -18.98 21.10 -34.13
N THR A 634 -18.65 21.86 -35.17
CA THR A 634 -17.79 23.06 -35.10
C THR A 634 -18.55 24.27 -34.54
N ILE A 635 -18.03 24.92 -33.49
CA ILE A 635 -18.17 26.38 -33.28
C ILE A 635 -16.79 26.93 -32.85
N SER A 636 -16.43 28.10 -33.38
CA SER A 636 -15.09 28.69 -33.30
C SER A 636 -14.77 29.37 -31.97
N VAL A 637 -13.48 29.41 -31.60
CA VAL A 637 -12.94 30.25 -30.53
C VAL A 637 -12.30 31.51 -31.13
N THR A 638 -12.83 32.69 -30.80
CA THR A 638 -12.19 33.98 -31.15
C THR A 638 -11.16 34.35 -30.11
N SER A 639 -9.89 34.44 -30.51
CA SER A 639 -8.78 34.89 -29.66
C SER A 639 -8.79 36.42 -29.49
N ILE A 640 -8.73 36.92 -28.26
CA ILE A 640 -8.37 38.32 -27.96
C ILE A 640 -7.27 38.35 -26.90
N THR A 641 -6.15 38.97 -27.26
CA THR A 641 -4.96 39.14 -26.41
C THR A 641 -5.17 40.27 -25.40
N THR A 642 -4.90 40.04 -24.12
CA THR A 642 -4.93 41.09 -23.08
C THR A 642 -3.51 41.60 -22.76
N GLY A 643 -3.18 42.77 -23.30
CA GLY A 643 -1.98 43.53 -22.94
C GLY A 643 -2.16 44.34 -21.64
N THR A 644 -1.05 44.67 -20.98
CA THR A 644 -1.00 45.35 -19.68
C THR A 644 -1.28 46.86 -19.77
N SER A 645 -2.09 47.44 -18.87
CA SER A 645 -1.72 48.61 -18.00
C SER A 645 -2.88 49.42 -17.35
N ARG A 646 -2.86 49.47 -16.00
CA ARG A 646 -2.82 50.69 -15.14
C ARG A 646 -3.91 51.79 -15.17
N SER A 647 -4.68 51.86 -14.06
CA SER A 647 -5.26 53.08 -13.39
C SER A 647 -6.41 53.83 -14.13
N THR A 648 -7.45 54.41 -13.51
CA THR A 648 -7.61 55.10 -12.21
C THR A 648 -9.00 54.94 -11.54
N THR A 649 -9.07 55.20 -10.22
CA THR A 649 -10.07 55.97 -9.43
C THR A 649 -11.39 56.39 -10.13
N SER A 650 -12.60 56.26 -9.56
CA SER A 650 -13.01 56.93 -8.30
C SER A 650 -14.31 56.44 -7.60
N THR A 651 -14.52 57.00 -6.40
CA THR A 651 -15.71 57.08 -5.50
C THR A 651 -17.08 57.29 -6.16
N SER A 652 -18.24 56.94 -5.56
CA SER A 652 -18.58 56.35 -4.23
C SER A 652 -19.93 55.57 -4.32
N THR A 653 -20.90 55.42 -3.39
CA THR A 653 -21.30 56.06 -2.09
C THR A 653 -22.18 55.09 -1.25
N SER A 654 -22.68 55.54 -0.08
CA SER A 654 -23.59 54.83 0.86
C SER A 654 -24.51 55.87 1.54
N PRO A 655 -25.39 55.57 2.53
CA PRO A 655 -25.98 54.28 2.99
C PRO A 655 -27.54 54.35 3.17
N SER A 656 -28.21 53.24 3.52
CA SER A 656 -29.28 53.26 4.56
C SER A 656 -29.86 51.90 4.96
N THR A 657 -30.06 51.81 6.28
CA THR A 657 -30.89 50.93 7.12
C THR A 657 -32.37 50.80 6.64
N SER A 658 -33.21 49.83 7.07
CA SER A 658 -33.33 49.23 8.42
C SER A 658 -34.11 47.89 8.50
N LYS A 659 -34.43 47.47 9.74
CA LYS A 659 -34.83 46.14 10.28
C LYS A 659 -36.26 45.66 9.97
N SER A 660 -36.45 44.32 10.01
CA SER A 660 -37.56 43.54 10.65
C SER A 660 -39.03 43.82 10.25
N SER A 661 -39.89 42.82 9.96
CA SER A 661 -40.42 41.91 11.00
C SER A 661 -41.36 40.80 10.45
N THR A 662 -41.86 39.94 11.35
CA THR A 662 -42.58 38.67 11.11
C THR A 662 -44.11 38.82 11.00
N SER A 663 -44.80 37.97 10.21
CA SER A 663 -45.88 37.05 10.68
C SER A 663 -46.88 36.56 9.60
N THR A 664 -47.54 35.44 9.94
CA THR A 664 -48.53 34.62 9.24
C THR A 664 -49.90 35.28 8.99
N THR A 665 -50.69 34.74 8.05
CA THR A 665 -52.11 34.32 8.24
C THR A 665 -52.56 33.37 7.11
N SER A 666 -53.60 32.56 7.36
CA SER A 666 -54.09 31.43 6.55
C SER A 666 -55.64 31.41 6.56
N SER A 667 -56.41 30.82 5.63
CA SER A 667 -56.16 30.28 4.26
C SER A 667 -57.49 29.76 3.69
N SER A 668 -57.71 29.74 2.37
CA SER A 668 -58.90 29.09 1.76
C SER A 668 -58.62 28.37 0.43
N SER A 669 -59.36 27.28 0.19
CA SER A 669 -59.38 26.45 -1.02
C SER A 669 -60.70 26.70 -1.81
N THR A 670 -61.10 26.06 -2.92
CA THR A 670 -60.70 24.86 -3.72
C THR A 670 -61.29 25.11 -5.15
N ALA A 671 -61.10 24.36 -6.25
CA ALA A 671 -60.44 23.10 -6.67
C ALA A 671 -60.31 23.14 -8.22
N ALA A 672 -59.64 22.23 -8.95
CA ALA A 672 -58.38 21.51 -8.76
C ALA A 672 -58.04 20.79 -10.10
N SER A 673 -56.76 20.57 -10.38
CA SER A 673 -56.33 19.49 -11.30
C SER A 673 -54.98 18.95 -10.82
N ALA A 674 -54.77 17.64 -10.88
CA ALA A 674 -53.94 16.95 -9.89
C ALA A 674 -52.42 17.09 -10.12
N THR A 675 -51.75 17.80 -9.21
CA THR A 675 -50.32 17.61 -8.96
C THR A 675 -50.14 16.42 -8.02
N ALA A 676 -49.36 15.41 -8.42
CA ALA A 676 -49.07 14.26 -7.56
C ALA A 676 -48.21 14.68 -6.36
N SER A 677 -48.82 14.81 -5.19
CA SER A 677 -48.14 15.18 -3.94
C SER A 677 -47.39 13.97 -3.36
N PHE A 678 -46.17 13.73 -3.85
CA PHE A 678 -45.26 12.73 -3.30
C PHE A 678 -45.01 12.98 -1.80
N SER A 679 -45.42 12.03 -0.96
CA SER A 679 -45.04 11.98 0.45
C SER A 679 -43.61 11.43 0.61
N TYR A 680 -42.91 11.85 1.66
CA TYR A 680 -41.57 11.30 1.95
C TYR A 680 -41.69 9.94 2.64
N VAL A 681 -41.17 8.89 2.00
CA VAL A 681 -41.28 7.49 2.44
C VAL A 681 -40.01 6.98 3.13
N GLY A 682 -39.00 7.84 3.32
CA GLY A 682 -37.69 7.48 3.88
C GLY A 682 -36.60 7.29 2.82
N CYS A 683 -35.43 6.82 3.26
CA CYS A 683 -34.32 6.45 2.39
C CYS A 683 -34.29 4.93 2.17
N VAL A 684 -34.10 4.50 0.92
CA VAL A 684 -33.97 3.08 0.53
C VAL A 684 -32.55 2.81 0.06
N ALA A 685 -31.95 1.71 0.50
CA ALA A 685 -30.65 1.26 0.01
C ALA A 685 -30.81 0.48 -1.30
N GLU A 686 -29.98 0.76 -2.29
CA GLU A 686 -29.96 -0.01 -3.55
C GLU A 686 -29.22 -1.35 -3.39
N GLY A 687 -29.58 -2.33 -4.22
CA GLY A 687 -29.02 -3.68 -4.15
C GLY A 687 -27.56 -3.73 -4.62
N THR A 688 -26.69 -4.34 -3.82
CA THR A 688 -25.23 -4.41 -4.08
C THR A 688 -24.82 -5.36 -5.23
N THR A 689 -25.77 -6.01 -5.90
CA THR A 689 -25.52 -6.90 -7.06
C THR A 689 -26.49 -6.63 -8.20
N GLY A 690 -25.97 -6.23 -9.37
CA GLY A 690 -26.63 -6.35 -10.68
C GLY A 690 -27.93 -5.56 -10.89
N THR A 691 -27.84 -4.39 -11.54
CA THR A 691 -28.95 -3.64 -12.19
C THR A 691 -30.17 -3.23 -11.36
N ARG A 692 -30.26 -3.58 -10.07
CA ARG A 692 -31.41 -3.25 -9.21
C ARG A 692 -31.29 -1.85 -8.59
N ARG A 693 -31.58 -0.83 -9.41
CA ARG A 693 -31.99 0.49 -8.91
C ARG A 693 -33.25 0.35 -8.03
N ALA A 694 -33.38 1.18 -7.00
CA ALA A 694 -34.57 1.20 -6.14
C ALA A 694 -35.83 1.64 -6.91
N LEU A 695 -35.66 2.49 -7.93
CA LEU A 695 -36.69 2.86 -8.90
C LEU A 695 -36.18 2.56 -10.32
N THR A 696 -36.98 1.81 -11.10
CA THR A 696 -36.62 1.39 -12.48
C THR A 696 -37.30 2.24 -13.56
N GLY A 697 -37.74 3.46 -13.22
CA GLY A 697 -38.45 4.38 -14.12
C GLY A 697 -37.53 5.29 -14.94
N ALA A 698 -38.11 6.35 -15.51
CA ALA A 698 -37.36 7.38 -16.21
C ALA A 698 -36.37 8.12 -15.28
N ASN A 699 -35.26 8.59 -15.84
CA ASN A 699 -34.23 9.34 -15.12
C ASN A 699 -33.97 10.72 -15.75
N TYR A 700 -33.46 11.64 -14.93
CA TYR A 700 -33.14 13.02 -15.30
C TYR A 700 -31.93 13.48 -14.47
N THR A 701 -31.03 14.25 -15.07
CA THR A 701 -29.79 14.72 -14.44
C THR A 701 -29.59 16.21 -14.71
N ALA A 702 -29.27 16.98 -13.66
CA ALA A 702 -28.98 18.41 -13.78
C ALA A 702 -28.05 18.87 -12.64
N SER A 703 -27.09 19.75 -12.94
CA SER A 703 -26.20 20.37 -11.93
C SER A 703 -26.95 21.21 -10.87
N SER A 704 -28.20 21.55 -11.15
CA SER A 704 -29.14 22.26 -10.27
C SER A 704 -30.31 21.39 -9.80
N MET A 705 -30.12 20.06 -9.72
CA MET A 705 -31.13 19.10 -9.25
C MET A 705 -31.69 19.49 -7.87
N THR A 706 -33.01 19.34 -7.72
CA THR A 706 -33.72 19.46 -6.43
C THR A 706 -34.84 18.41 -6.38
N PRO A 707 -35.33 18.01 -5.19
CA PRO A 707 -36.46 17.11 -5.06
C PRO A 707 -37.68 17.59 -5.86
N ALA A 708 -37.99 18.89 -5.82
CA ALA A 708 -39.09 19.47 -6.61
C ALA A 708 -38.91 19.28 -8.12
N LYS A 709 -37.70 19.51 -8.68
CA LYS A 709 -37.43 19.27 -10.12
C LYS A 709 -37.56 17.79 -10.49
N CYS A 710 -37.08 16.89 -9.63
CA CYS A 710 -37.25 15.45 -9.80
C CYS A 710 -38.74 15.06 -9.78
N GLN A 711 -39.52 15.58 -8.83
CA GLN A 711 -40.96 15.35 -8.71
C GLN A 711 -41.75 15.90 -9.91
N THR A 712 -41.38 17.06 -10.45
CA THR A 712 -41.96 17.60 -11.70
C THR A 712 -41.64 16.71 -12.91
N PHE A 713 -40.39 16.22 -13.03
CA PHE A 713 -40.02 15.30 -14.10
C PHE A 713 -40.71 13.93 -13.97
N CYS A 714 -40.87 13.43 -12.74
CA CYS A 714 -41.54 12.17 -12.42
C CYS A 714 -43.08 12.31 -12.32
N ALA A 715 -43.68 13.39 -12.83
CA ALA A 715 -45.13 13.56 -12.84
C ALA A 715 -45.82 12.41 -13.61
N GLY A 716 -46.65 11.62 -12.91
CA GLY A 716 -47.28 10.41 -13.44
C GLY A 716 -46.65 9.09 -12.96
N TYR A 717 -45.51 9.12 -12.27
CA TYR A 717 -44.93 7.95 -11.59
C TYR A 717 -45.41 7.88 -10.13
N VAL A 718 -45.55 6.65 -9.61
CA VAL A 718 -45.98 6.40 -8.22
C VAL A 718 -44.91 6.81 -7.20
N TYR A 719 -43.64 6.78 -7.59
CA TYR A 719 -42.49 7.13 -6.75
C TYR A 719 -41.52 8.04 -7.51
N SER A 720 -40.81 8.89 -6.79
CA SER A 720 -39.70 9.71 -7.28
C SER A 720 -38.57 9.72 -6.25
N GLY A 721 -37.33 9.93 -6.69
CA GLY A 721 -36.16 9.90 -5.82
C GLY A 721 -34.94 10.56 -6.46
N THR A 722 -34.16 11.28 -5.64
CA THR A 722 -32.93 11.96 -6.05
C THR A 722 -31.71 11.22 -5.50
N GLU A 723 -30.73 10.91 -6.35
CA GLU A 723 -29.49 10.22 -5.98
C GLU A 723 -28.27 11.15 -6.17
N TYR A 724 -27.51 11.37 -5.09
CA TYR A 724 -26.30 12.21 -5.01
C TYR A 724 -26.40 13.62 -5.68
N ARG A 725 -25.25 14.26 -5.92
CA ARG A 725 -25.06 15.50 -6.68
C ARG A 725 -23.70 15.48 -7.38
#